data_AF-A0A925YYN3-F1
#
_entry.id   AF-A0A925YYN3-F1
#
_cell.length_a   1.000
_cell.length_b   1.000
_cell.length_c   1.000
_cell.angle_alpha   90.00
_cell.angle_beta   90.00
_cell.angle_gamma   90.00
#
_symmetry.space_group_name_H-M   'P 1'
#
loop_
_entity.id
_entity.type
_entity.pdbx_description
1 polymer ?
#
loop_
_entity_poly.entity_id
_entity_poly.type
_entity_poly.pdbx_seq_one_letter_code
_entity_poly.pdbx_strand_id
1 'polypeptide(L)'
;MKKITTTFIIIIVINIFHCSYAQIISNYPDQVFIGNDEHKHIGTELVSQGDVNGDGYSDILSLAMDEVGFDDHYIVEIYLGRSGGIDTIPFWSKDLGFGLKGFDISGDYNNDGYDDIIFSNDAYLNKGIVYCFNGHSTSISSSPSWSYSPTQLYSRFGYAQSNAGDVNNDGYDDLVVGAPLYDNGQDGEGAVLLFLGGSTGLESTYAWLEDNNKAGSSFGTSVIGLVDVNDDGFDDIAISAKDYPLGGSFSGGKIYVYYGKASGLQAAPAWTYMSETVNEYAGNTLESGDFNNDDNPDLVSGGLFIKFFYGNGATFSTSPDYSFIIPEETFYFRNMSIGDVNGDNYDDLFLPSYYNGYEGCGSAYDLDGPGCVIMQGTSDGIFPYPTFSTDVSFDECAEISMGTFIGDLNGDGKDEFIASDINYDEGSFDEPGTFYLYLGGELEVPLKADWTYSNFESSYDIHTGFLQEIKGDLDGDSIEDLLIGEGYSTEVGLVFLGSLDGLDSTYNQSIIPSNNISDVDCSGDLNGDGYDDCISGCYSCSTIPFGIPYDGKVSVFFGSESGIALTPAWNYLSDNDGAQLGYSVSILGDINGDGYDDIAVGAPYYDLGSMNEGIIHIFLGSASGPGATPAYTFDVDQGEAHLGINVTGAGDVNGDGYDDILFGIPDYDVSCTDDGVAMIFFGDPAEITYYPNWVHIGYSCGDKSGYSVAGAGDVNADGYDDIIIGAPNAYETYSTAGEAYLYLGGPEGPDYFPEWQVSGESADDNLGLYISTAGDYNADGYDDVLIGSNNYNYGSDPQGLVFLYMGNPTGLSPNHYKRIYKGTHNTYFAKHFTGGGDINGDGYDDFAIGEEDFTVTDENNIGRVYLFLGKPIECNLVTGISVSAITETSANINWVESDTSSIYYFQWKKAGVADWNSEILYSNTKILSGLSTCQNYVYRIQNICTSGASDFSAELNFTTICPPPCSSPPSSLSATVLSSTTVSLSWSVVSGALKYKVYYRQAGTTAWTVKNTIPNTTNITGLTPGTIYQYKIKAICSGGLSTSFSPIHTFTTPLKLKEEKDLSINIFPNPTNGKINVVIFDYIINNYSISVTNVFGQSIMKVETTQNENILDLSENMNGIYFISVFSDEKNVYTYSVVLNK
;
A
#
# COMPACT_ATOMS: atom_id res chain seq x y z
N MET A 1 11.67 -4.48 58.49
CA MET A 1 12.07 -3.14 58.94
C MET A 1 12.53 -2.35 57.73
N LYS A 2 11.82 -1.23 57.46
CA LYS A 2 12.17 -0.03 56.65
C LYS A 2 12.73 -0.22 55.22
N LYS A 3 12.29 0.49 54.18
CA LYS A 3 11.17 1.43 53.90
C LYS A 3 11.46 1.92 52.45
N ILE A 4 10.41 2.08 51.61
CA ILE A 4 10.18 3.22 50.66
C ILE A 4 11.02 3.17 49.35
N THR A 5 10.52 3.32 48.12
CA THR A 5 9.28 3.91 47.49
C THR A 5 9.19 3.34 46.05
N THR A 6 8.04 2.79 45.60
CA THR A 6 7.09 3.34 44.57
C THR A 6 7.69 3.36 43.13
N THR A 7 7.14 2.75 42.08
CA THR A 7 5.74 2.48 41.69
C THR A 7 5.64 1.20 40.85
N PHE A 8 4.60 0.41 41.13
CA PHE A 8 4.04 -0.69 40.34
C PHE A 8 2.86 -0.14 39.52
N ILE A 9 2.52 -0.75 38.38
CA ILE A 9 1.17 -1.24 37.98
C ILE A 9 1.33 -1.77 36.53
N ILE A 10 1.39 -3.08 36.34
CA ILE A 10 0.27 -4.02 36.06
C ILE A 10 -0.16 -3.92 34.60
N ILE A 11 0.33 -4.89 33.84
CA ILE A 11 -0.21 -5.38 32.57
C ILE A 11 -1.59 -5.97 32.88
N ILE A 12 -2.65 -5.37 32.32
CA ILE A 12 -3.92 -6.05 32.07
C ILE A 12 -4.07 -6.10 30.56
N VAL A 13 -3.91 -7.30 30.01
CA VAL A 13 -4.33 -7.65 28.65
C VAL A 13 -5.86 -7.80 28.70
N ILE A 14 -6.57 -6.97 27.94
CA ILE A 14 -7.91 -7.25 27.47
C ILE A 14 -7.87 -7.08 25.95
N ASN A 15 -7.86 -8.21 25.24
CA ASN A 15 -8.22 -8.27 23.83
C ASN A 15 -9.73 -8.09 23.74
N ILE A 16 -10.16 -7.02 23.09
CA ILE A 16 -11.42 -6.94 22.35
C ILE A 16 -11.02 -6.40 20.98
N PHE A 17 -11.36 -7.16 19.94
CA PHE A 17 -11.14 -6.85 18.53
C PHE A 17 -11.74 -5.48 18.18
N HIS A 18 -11.00 -4.65 17.44
CA HIS A 18 -11.35 -3.79 16.29
C HIS A 18 -10.24 -2.71 16.10
N CYS A 19 -9.81 -2.53 14.85
CA CYS A 19 -8.79 -1.63 14.29
C CYS A 19 -7.40 -1.56 14.95
N SER A 20 -6.39 -2.07 14.24
CA SER A 20 -4.98 -2.05 14.63
C SER A 20 -4.25 -0.98 13.83
N TYR A 21 -4.35 0.30 14.20
CA TYR A 21 -3.64 1.39 13.51
C TYR A 21 -2.49 1.92 14.39
N ALA A 22 -1.31 1.34 14.20
CA ALA A 22 -0.03 1.88 14.71
C ALA A 22 1.15 1.31 13.90
N GLN A 23 1.01 1.20 12.58
CA GLN A 23 2.08 0.71 11.72
C GLN A 23 1.93 1.07 10.23
N ILE A 24 1.58 2.31 9.90
CA ILE A 24 1.68 2.85 8.53
C ILE A 24 2.26 4.25 8.64
N ILE A 25 3.59 4.39 8.55
CA ILE A 25 4.28 5.69 8.42
C ILE A 25 5.51 5.54 7.52
N SER A 26 5.37 4.90 6.35
CA SER A 26 6.46 4.84 5.37
C SER A 26 6.04 4.69 3.90
N ASN A 27 4.75 4.83 3.57
CA ASN A 27 4.24 4.58 2.20
C ASN A 27 3.94 5.87 1.41
N TYR A 28 4.19 7.05 1.96
CA TYR A 28 4.04 8.34 1.28
C TYR A 28 5.23 9.24 1.64
N PRO A 29 6.24 9.39 0.75
CA PRO A 29 7.38 10.27 1.02
C PRO A 29 7.02 11.77 1.05
N ASP A 30 5.83 12.13 0.51
CA ASP A 30 5.42 13.52 0.24
C ASP A 30 4.30 14.03 1.18
N GLN A 31 3.85 13.20 2.13
CA GLN A 31 2.90 13.61 3.17
C GLN A 31 3.63 14.10 4.42
N VAL A 32 3.52 15.39 4.74
CA VAL A 32 3.99 15.92 6.03
C VAL A 32 2.88 15.82 7.06
N PHE A 33 3.00 14.87 7.99
CA PHE A 33 2.12 14.78 9.14
C PHE A 33 2.37 15.93 10.10
N ILE A 34 1.38 16.81 10.29
CA ILE A 34 1.36 17.74 11.40
C ILE A 34 0.70 17.01 12.58
N GLY A 35 1.53 16.56 13.53
CA GLY A 35 1.07 16.07 14.84
C GLY A 35 1.69 14.74 15.29
N ASN A 36 2.56 14.78 16.30
CA ASN A 36 2.53 13.78 17.37
C ASN A 36 3.26 14.26 18.64
N ASP A 37 2.83 13.67 19.75
CA ASP A 37 3.33 13.75 21.13
C ASP A 37 2.86 14.91 22.04
N GLU A 38 2.01 14.50 23.00
CA GLU A 38 1.81 15.03 24.36
C GLU A 38 1.20 16.43 24.59
N HIS A 39 0.88 17.24 23.57
CA HIS A 39 0.16 18.51 23.76
C HIS A 39 -0.89 18.81 22.68
N LYS A 40 -2.17 18.66 23.07
CA LYS A 40 -3.38 19.42 22.66
C LYS A 40 -3.63 19.68 21.16
N HIS A 41 -4.62 18.94 20.64
CA HIS A 41 -5.57 19.26 19.57
C HIS A 41 -5.09 20.22 18.46
N ILE A 42 -4.60 19.71 17.32
CA ILE A 42 -4.56 20.48 16.07
C ILE A 42 -6.01 20.52 15.56
N GLY A 43 -6.57 21.70 15.27
CA GLY A 43 -8.03 21.89 15.35
C GLY A 43 -8.74 22.46 14.12
N THR A 44 -9.93 22.97 14.37
CA THR A 44 -11.11 22.85 13.51
C THR A 44 -11.14 23.64 12.20
N GLU A 45 -10.22 24.59 11.96
CA GLU A 45 -10.15 25.40 10.73
C GLU A 45 -8.66 25.70 10.41
N LEU A 46 -8.25 25.54 9.15
CA LEU A 46 -6.93 25.91 8.62
C LEU A 46 -7.12 26.98 7.54
N VAL A 47 -6.30 28.02 7.55
CA VAL A 47 -6.31 29.11 6.57
C VAL A 47 -4.86 29.48 6.24
N SER A 48 -4.59 29.84 4.99
CA SER A 48 -3.38 30.63 4.63
C SER A 48 -3.83 31.86 3.81
N GLN A 49 -3.05 32.93 3.66
CA GLN A 49 -1.81 32.99 2.87
C GLN A 49 -0.83 34.05 3.39
N GLY A 50 0.47 33.84 3.26
CA GLY A 50 1.46 34.92 3.42
C GLY A 50 2.72 34.49 4.14
N ASP A 51 3.77 35.28 3.95
CA ASP A 51 5.11 35.03 4.48
C ASP A 51 5.34 35.92 5.71
N VAL A 52 4.92 35.41 6.88
CA VAL A 52 5.02 36.18 8.14
C VAL A 52 6.47 36.32 8.61
N ASN A 53 7.40 35.61 7.97
CA ASN A 53 8.79 35.49 8.39
C ASN A 53 9.79 36.00 7.33
N GLY A 54 9.34 36.33 6.12
CA GLY A 54 10.09 36.93 5.03
C GLY A 54 11.10 35.99 4.37
N ASP A 55 10.89 34.67 4.44
CA ASP A 55 11.79 33.67 3.82
C ASP A 55 11.39 33.23 2.40
N GLY A 56 10.30 33.79 1.88
CA GLY A 56 9.80 33.59 0.53
C GLY A 56 8.88 32.39 0.36
N TYR A 57 8.44 31.78 1.46
CA TYR A 57 7.50 30.66 1.48
C TYR A 57 6.21 31.08 2.20
N SER A 58 5.06 30.62 1.72
CA SER A 58 3.80 30.83 2.45
C SER A 58 3.81 30.07 3.78
N ASP A 59 3.28 30.69 4.84
CA ASP A 59 3.20 30.12 6.18
C ASP A 59 1.76 29.68 6.53
N ILE A 60 1.59 28.65 7.36
CA ILE A 60 0.26 28.12 7.74
C ILE A 60 -0.18 28.65 9.11
N LEU A 61 -1.43 29.12 9.17
CA LEU A 61 -2.17 29.40 10.40
C LEU A 61 -3.12 28.25 10.76
N SER A 62 -2.97 27.71 11.97
CA SER A 62 -3.81 26.64 12.52
C SER A 62 -4.54 27.06 13.78
N LEU A 63 -5.75 26.55 13.96
CA LEU A 63 -6.58 26.75 15.13
C LEU A 63 -6.74 25.47 15.93
N ALA A 64 -6.12 25.41 17.09
CA ALA A 64 -6.21 24.31 18.05
C ALA A 64 -7.31 24.56 19.09
N MET A 65 -8.21 23.61 19.35
CA MET A 65 -9.18 23.71 20.45
C MET A 65 -8.60 23.12 21.74
N ASP A 66 -8.50 23.90 22.80
CA ASP A 66 -7.98 23.44 24.09
C ASP A 66 -9.11 23.30 25.14
N GLU A 67 -9.36 22.07 25.59
CA GLU A 67 -10.22 21.83 26.75
C GLU A 67 -9.54 22.28 28.05
N VAL A 68 -9.73 23.55 28.42
CA VAL A 68 -9.36 24.07 29.74
C VAL A 68 -10.58 24.14 30.67
N GLY A 69 -11.23 23.00 30.92
CA GLY A 69 -12.32 22.90 31.92
C GLY A 69 -13.69 22.57 31.33
N PHE A 70 -14.70 23.41 31.59
CA PHE A 70 -16.08 23.25 31.03
C PHE A 70 -16.34 24.20 29.86
N ASP A 71 -15.31 24.93 29.42
CA ASP A 71 -15.43 25.98 28.44
C ASP A 71 -14.28 25.81 27.40
N ASP A 72 -14.62 25.65 26.11
CA ASP A 72 -13.72 25.46 24.96
C ASP A 72 -12.86 26.72 24.62
N HIS A 73 -11.53 26.65 24.80
CA HIS A 73 -10.61 27.73 24.39
C HIS A 73 -10.05 27.46 22.98
N TYR A 74 -9.80 28.51 22.19
CA TYR A 74 -9.08 28.39 20.91
C TYR A 74 -7.64 28.92 21.06
N ILE A 75 -6.68 28.07 20.71
CA ILE A 75 -5.26 28.36 20.56
C ILE A 75 -4.99 28.57 19.07
N VAL A 76 -4.31 29.64 18.73
CA VAL A 76 -3.79 29.87 17.37
C VAL A 76 -2.35 29.42 17.31
N GLU A 77 -1.97 28.70 16.27
CA GLU A 77 -0.62 28.21 16.01
C GLU A 77 -0.17 28.57 14.59
N ILE A 78 1.10 28.90 14.42
CA ILE A 78 1.68 29.24 13.11
C ILE A 78 2.85 28.32 12.82
N TYR A 79 2.85 27.74 11.64
CA TYR A 79 3.83 26.79 11.14
C TYR A 79 4.49 27.38 9.89
N LEU A 80 5.83 27.40 9.85
CA LEU A 80 6.54 28.06 8.76
C LEU A 80 6.72 27.15 7.54
N GLY A 81 6.49 27.69 6.34
CA GLY A 81 6.81 27.06 5.07
C GLY A 81 8.32 27.06 4.80
N ARG A 82 8.83 26.05 4.08
CA ARG A 82 10.24 25.90 3.70
C ARG A 82 10.38 25.08 2.42
N SER A 83 11.57 25.16 1.81
CA SER A 83 12.00 24.22 0.78
C SER A 83 11.88 22.76 1.28
N GLY A 84 10.92 22.03 0.70
CA GLY A 84 10.61 20.64 1.04
C GLY A 84 9.49 20.43 2.08
N GLY A 85 8.66 21.44 2.35
CA GLY A 85 7.42 21.32 3.12
C GLY A 85 7.34 22.24 4.34
N ILE A 86 6.62 21.80 5.38
CA ILE A 86 6.30 22.62 6.55
C ILE A 86 7.05 22.21 7.83
N ASP A 87 7.35 23.18 8.70
CA ASP A 87 7.82 22.89 10.05
C ASP A 87 6.80 22.08 10.87
N THR A 88 7.26 21.08 11.61
CA THR A 88 6.42 20.21 12.45
C THR A 88 6.21 20.72 13.88
N ILE A 89 6.78 21.90 14.20
CA ILE A 89 6.65 22.56 15.49
C ILE A 89 6.17 23.98 15.22
N PRO A 90 5.11 24.46 15.91
CA PRO A 90 4.63 25.81 15.67
C PRO A 90 5.70 26.82 16.05
N PHE A 91 6.03 27.69 15.10
CA PHE A 91 6.92 28.84 15.29
C PHE A 91 6.35 29.83 16.31
N TRP A 92 5.02 29.94 16.36
CA TRP A 92 4.31 30.77 17.31
C TRP A 92 3.00 30.11 17.72
N SER A 93 2.60 30.27 18.99
CA SER A 93 1.34 29.74 19.52
C SER A 93 0.76 30.69 20.58
N LYS A 94 -0.56 30.91 20.55
CA LYS A 94 -1.25 31.82 21.48
C LYS A 94 -2.72 31.46 21.72
N ASP A 95 -3.08 31.33 23.00
CA ASP A 95 -4.48 31.24 23.44
C ASP A 95 -5.19 32.61 23.33
N LEU A 96 -6.25 32.67 22.52
CA LEU A 96 -7.05 33.87 22.30
C LEU A 96 -8.48 33.77 22.90
N GLY A 97 -8.86 32.64 23.49
CA GLY A 97 -10.16 32.42 24.15
C GLY A 97 -11.33 32.08 23.21
N PHE A 98 -12.57 32.31 23.66
CA PHE A 98 -13.81 31.83 23.02
C PHE A 98 -14.25 32.58 21.75
N GLY A 99 -14.83 31.86 20.79
CA GLY A 99 -15.75 32.44 19.79
C GLY A 99 -15.08 33.14 18.62
N LEU A 100 -13.92 32.64 18.19
CA LEU A 100 -13.25 33.13 17.01
C LEU A 100 -14.02 32.73 15.73
N LYS A 101 -13.99 33.58 14.69
CA LYS A 101 -14.79 33.37 13.46
C LYS A 101 -14.10 33.72 12.15
N GLY A 102 -12.98 34.44 12.16
CA GLY A 102 -12.27 34.85 10.95
C GLY A 102 -10.79 35.01 11.21
N PHE A 103 -10.00 34.49 10.29
CA PHE A 103 -8.55 34.35 10.38
C PHE A 103 -7.99 34.64 9.02
N ASP A 104 -6.98 35.50 8.97
CA ASP A 104 -6.38 35.91 7.72
C ASP A 104 -4.92 36.26 8.01
N ILE A 105 -3.98 35.64 7.30
CA ILE A 105 -2.63 36.19 7.14
C ILE A 105 -2.78 37.03 5.90
N SER A 106 -2.65 38.34 5.99
CA SER A 106 -2.94 39.15 4.81
C SER A 106 -2.27 40.49 4.90
N GLY A 107 -1.22 40.64 4.09
CA GLY A 107 -0.61 41.91 3.76
C GLY A 107 0.34 42.49 4.81
N ASP A 108 1.19 43.38 4.33
CA ASP A 108 2.15 44.12 5.13
C ASP A 108 1.62 45.54 5.41
N TYR A 109 0.71 45.64 6.38
CA TYR A 109 0.05 46.91 6.75
C TYR A 109 1.02 47.98 7.28
N ASN A 110 2.26 47.59 7.59
CA ASN A 110 3.26 48.44 8.18
C ASN A 110 4.51 48.65 7.31
N ASN A 111 4.56 47.97 6.16
CA ASN A 111 5.63 47.94 5.16
C ASN A 111 7.02 47.63 5.78
N ASP A 112 7.11 46.64 6.67
CA ASP A 112 8.37 46.14 7.23
C ASP A 112 8.96 44.91 6.53
N GLY A 113 8.30 44.46 5.46
CA GLY A 113 8.66 43.35 4.58
C GLY A 113 8.21 41.99 5.09
N TYR A 114 7.24 41.94 6.00
CA TYR A 114 6.68 40.72 6.56
C TYR A 114 5.16 40.83 6.58
N ASP A 115 4.46 39.77 6.21
CA ASP A 115 3.00 39.78 6.28
C ASP A 115 2.53 39.80 7.74
N ASP A 116 1.53 40.64 7.98
CA ASP A 116 0.90 40.83 9.27
C ASP A 116 -0.33 39.92 9.40
N ILE A 117 -0.71 39.59 10.64
CA ILE A 117 -1.75 38.58 10.92
C ILE A 117 -3.00 39.24 11.51
N ILE A 118 -4.15 38.96 10.90
CA ILE A 118 -5.46 39.47 11.31
C ILE A 118 -6.31 38.37 11.98
N PHE A 119 -6.87 38.71 13.14
CA PHE A 119 -7.76 37.83 13.90
C PHE A 119 -9.06 38.53 14.21
N SER A 120 -10.19 37.83 14.05
CA SER A 120 -11.48 38.32 14.50
C SER A 120 -12.23 37.40 15.45
N ASN A 121 -13.03 38.05 16.28
CA ASN A 121 -14.00 37.41 17.14
C ASN A 121 -15.29 38.21 17.04
N ASP A 122 -16.17 37.81 16.12
CA ASP A 122 -17.43 38.48 15.81
C ASP A 122 -18.42 38.43 17.00
N ALA A 123 -18.27 37.43 17.87
CA ALA A 123 -19.07 37.22 19.07
C ALA A 123 -18.61 38.06 20.28
N TYR A 124 -17.42 38.68 20.22
CA TYR A 124 -16.80 39.37 21.34
C TYR A 124 -17.71 40.45 21.92
N LEU A 125 -18.16 40.25 23.16
CA LEU A 125 -19.13 41.11 23.87
C LEU A 125 -20.41 41.39 23.05
N ASN A 126 -20.75 40.49 22.13
CA ASN A 126 -21.77 40.64 21.09
C ASN A 126 -21.53 41.81 20.11
N LYS A 127 -20.36 42.43 20.06
CA LYS A 127 -20.07 43.55 19.14
C LYS A 127 -19.21 43.12 17.95
N GLY A 128 -18.29 42.20 18.21
CA GLY A 128 -17.20 41.89 17.31
C GLY A 128 -15.93 42.65 17.67
N ILE A 129 -14.77 42.07 17.38
CA ILE A 129 -13.45 42.71 17.51
C ILE A 129 -12.51 42.11 16.46
N VAL A 130 -11.59 42.93 15.95
CA VAL A 130 -10.48 42.52 15.10
C VAL A 130 -9.16 42.95 15.75
N TYR A 131 -8.13 42.10 15.64
CA TYR A 131 -6.77 42.30 16.09
C TYR A 131 -5.81 42.16 14.91
N CYS A 132 -4.73 42.94 14.93
CA CYS A 132 -3.59 42.79 14.02
C CYS A 132 -2.33 42.51 14.85
N PHE A 133 -1.50 41.59 14.39
CA PHE A 133 -0.22 41.23 14.97
C PHE A 133 0.86 41.31 13.90
N ASN A 134 1.94 42.03 14.19
CA ASN A 134 2.97 42.19 13.17
C ASN A 134 3.77 40.91 12.93
N GLY A 135 4.04 40.63 11.66
CA GLY A 135 5.02 39.65 11.19
C GLY A 135 6.45 40.04 11.54
N HIS A 136 7.37 39.07 11.50
CA HIS A 136 8.82 39.29 11.65
C HIS A 136 9.59 37.99 11.43
N SER A 137 10.76 38.08 10.79
CA SER A 137 11.77 36.99 10.60
C SER A 137 12.23 36.13 11.79
N THR A 138 11.79 36.39 13.03
CA THR A 138 12.21 35.56 14.18
C THR A 138 11.13 35.33 15.24
N SER A 139 10.08 36.14 15.27
CA SER A 139 8.92 35.94 16.14
C SER A 139 7.81 36.93 15.83
N ILE A 140 6.57 36.48 15.84
CA ILE A 140 5.40 37.37 15.77
C ILE A 140 5.25 38.20 17.06
N SER A 141 4.71 39.42 16.91
CA SER A 141 4.46 40.33 18.03
C SER A 141 3.71 39.66 19.22
N SER A 142 4.23 39.86 20.44
CA SER A 142 3.67 39.24 21.65
C SER A 142 2.32 39.82 22.10
N SER A 143 1.91 40.97 21.55
CA SER A 143 0.65 41.67 21.80
C SER A 143 0.16 42.30 20.49
N PRO A 144 -1.16 42.44 20.28
CA PRO A 144 -1.68 43.02 19.05
C PRO A 144 -1.11 44.43 18.86
N SER A 145 -0.57 44.70 17.68
CA SER A 145 -0.10 46.02 17.26
C SER A 145 -1.26 46.97 17.08
N TRP A 146 -2.40 46.43 16.63
CA TRP A 146 -3.65 47.15 16.46
C TRP A 146 -4.86 46.30 16.85
N SER A 147 -5.94 46.96 17.26
CA SER A 147 -7.22 46.29 17.50
C SER A 147 -8.38 47.28 17.39
N TYR A 148 -9.52 46.83 16.87
CA TYR A 148 -10.72 47.65 16.80
C TYR A 148 -11.98 46.85 17.13
N SER A 149 -12.85 47.46 17.93
CA SER A 149 -14.18 46.94 18.23
C SER A 149 -15.19 48.09 18.20
N PRO A 150 -16.29 47.97 17.44
CA PRO A 150 -17.27 49.04 17.33
C PRO A 150 -18.07 49.21 18.63
N THR A 151 -18.81 50.32 18.74
CA THR A 151 -19.65 50.55 19.91
C THR A 151 -20.99 49.82 19.86
N GLN A 152 -21.50 49.51 18.67
CA GLN A 152 -22.79 48.85 18.46
C GLN A 152 -22.77 47.40 18.93
N LEU A 153 -23.87 46.98 19.56
CA LEU A 153 -24.10 45.59 19.93
C LEU A 153 -24.80 44.88 18.77
N TYR A 154 -24.51 43.60 18.66
CA TYR A 154 -24.97 42.62 17.67
C TYR A 154 -24.54 42.88 16.23
N SER A 155 -23.57 43.76 15.98
CA SER A 155 -23.07 44.06 14.63
C SER A 155 -22.32 42.92 13.96
N ARG A 156 -21.79 41.96 14.74
CA ARG A 156 -20.87 40.90 14.28
C ARG A 156 -19.71 41.47 13.44
N PHE A 157 -19.08 42.53 13.95
CA PHE A 157 -17.93 43.13 13.26
C PHE A 157 -16.75 42.16 13.27
N GLY A 158 -16.12 41.96 12.12
CA GLY A 158 -15.11 40.90 11.93
C GLY A 158 -15.72 39.57 11.50
N TYR A 159 -16.98 39.55 11.04
CA TYR A 159 -17.59 38.33 10.47
C TYR A 159 -16.90 37.92 9.16
N ALA A 160 -16.47 38.90 8.37
CA ALA A 160 -15.63 38.72 7.19
C ALA A 160 -14.55 39.81 7.18
N GLN A 161 -13.39 39.49 6.64
CA GLN A 161 -12.23 40.38 6.54
C GLN A 161 -11.37 39.92 5.35
N SER A 162 -10.61 40.85 4.77
CA SER A 162 -9.66 40.56 3.69
C SER A 162 -8.66 41.71 3.58
N ASN A 163 -7.44 41.44 3.11
CA ASN A 163 -6.54 42.48 2.63
C ASN A 163 -7.17 43.15 1.40
N ALA A 164 -7.38 44.46 1.50
CA ALA A 164 -7.96 45.26 0.43
C ALA A 164 -6.91 45.68 -0.62
N GLY A 165 -5.64 45.32 -0.42
CA GLY A 165 -4.50 45.88 -1.13
C GLY A 165 -4.27 47.34 -0.72
N ASP A 166 -3.47 48.06 -1.49
CA ASP A 166 -3.21 49.49 -1.31
C ASP A 166 -4.26 50.31 -2.09
N VAL A 167 -5.48 50.39 -1.54
CA VAL A 167 -6.62 51.07 -2.20
C VAL A 167 -6.41 52.58 -2.34
N ASN A 168 -5.35 53.11 -1.72
CA ASN A 168 -5.04 54.52 -1.68
C ASN A 168 -3.67 54.89 -2.32
N ASN A 169 -2.92 53.89 -2.78
CA ASN A 169 -1.60 53.95 -3.39
C ASN A 169 -0.58 54.76 -2.57
N ASP A 170 -0.51 54.52 -1.25
CA ASP A 170 0.50 55.11 -0.35
C ASP A 170 1.64 54.17 0.06
N GLY A 171 1.62 52.95 -0.46
CA GLY A 171 2.61 51.89 -0.32
C GLY A 171 2.43 51.04 0.92
N TYR A 172 1.24 51.02 1.51
CA TYR A 172 0.88 50.13 2.62
C TYR A 172 -0.42 49.41 2.27
N ASP A 173 -0.49 48.12 2.58
CA ASP A 173 -1.72 47.38 2.43
C ASP A 173 -2.81 47.93 3.36
N ASP A 174 -4.07 47.81 2.95
CA ASP A 174 -5.24 48.31 3.67
C ASP A 174 -6.17 47.16 4.07
N LEU A 175 -6.90 47.29 5.19
CA LEU A 175 -7.78 46.23 5.71
C LEU A 175 -9.26 46.57 5.52
N VAL A 176 -10.03 45.66 4.92
CA VAL A 176 -11.50 45.75 4.85
C VAL A 176 -12.17 44.76 5.80
N VAL A 177 -13.19 45.21 6.53
CA VAL A 177 -13.88 44.39 7.54
C VAL A 177 -15.40 44.53 7.45
N GLY A 178 -16.09 43.38 7.38
CA GLY A 178 -17.54 43.24 7.34
C GLY A 178 -18.20 43.18 8.73
N ALA A 179 -19.40 43.74 8.82
CA ALA A 179 -20.29 43.71 9.97
C ALA A 179 -21.74 43.48 9.51
N PRO A 180 -22.12 42.25 9.13
CA PRO A 180 -23.37 41.96 8.41
C PRO A 180 -24.64 42.21 9.23
N LEU A 181 -24.54 42.42 10.54
CA LEU A 181 -25.68 42.72 11.40
C LEU A 181 -25.61 44.14 11.99
N TYR A 182 -24.79 45.03 11.42
CA TYR A 182 -24.74 46.44 11.78
C TYR A 182 -26.07 47.14 11.47
N ASP A 183 -26.51 48.04 12.37
CA ASP A 183 -27.71 48.86 12.16
C ASP A 183 -27.34 50.36 12.14
N ASN A 184 -27.63 51.04 11.04
CA ASN A 184 -27.49 52.50 10.85
C ASN A 184 -28.81 53.17 10.48
N GLY A 185 -29.91 52.73 11.09
CA GLY A 185 -31.25 53.25 10.85
C GLY A 185 -32.18 52.27 10.16
N GLN A 186 -31.68 51.13 9.70
CA GLN A 186 -32.49 49.94 9.38
C GLN A 186 -31.93 48.70 10.10
N ASP A 187 -32.82 47.79 10.51
CA ASP A 187 -32.43 46.57 11.24
C ASP A 187 -31.72 45.58 10.29
N GLY A 188 -30.53 45.11 10.67
CA GLY A 188 -29.74 44.09 9.96
C GLY A 188 -29.30 44.51 8.56
N GLU A 189 -29.07 45.80 8.33
CA GLU A 189 -28.65 46.27 7.01
C GLU A 189 -27.20 45.90 6.68
N GLY A 190 -26.36 45.80 7.71
CA GLY A 190 -24.95 45.47 7.58
C GLY A 190 -24.11 46.67 7.17
N ALA A 191 -22.80 46.59 7.45
CA ALA A 191 -21.84 47.62 7.12
C ALA A 191 -20.48 47.01 6.77
N VAL A 192 -19.67 47.76 6.04
CA VAL A 192 -18.26 47.46 5.79
C VAL A 192 -17.41 48.68 6.16
N LEU A 193 -16.28 48.42 6.81
CA LEU A 193 -15.33 49.45 7.25
C LEU A 193 -13.97 49.19 6.60
N LEU A 194 -13.30 50.25 6.15
CA LEU A 194 -11.93 50.22 5.63
C LEU A 194 -10.99 50.91 6.60
N PHE A 195 -9.89 50.26 6.95
CA PHE A 195 -8.80 50.80 7.74
C PHE A 195 -7.56 50.91 6.87
N LEU A 196 -6.98 52.10 6.77
CA LEU A 196 -5.78 52.28 5.96
C LEU A 196 -4.54 51.82 6.72
N GLY A 197 -3.60 51.22 6.00
CA GLY A 197 -2.25 50.92 6.46
C GLY A 197 -1.42 52.19 6.67
N GLY A 198 -0.22 52.00 7.18
CA GLY A 198 0.71 53.11 7.36
C GLY A 198 1.97 52.71 8.11
N SER A 199 2.92 53.65 8.23
CA SER A 199 4.25 53.42 8.83
C SER A 199 4.29 52.89 10.28
N THR A 200 3.14 52.77 10.95
CA THR A 200 3.01 52.19 12.29
C THR A 200 2.00 51.04 12.35
N GLY A 201 1.60 50.50 11.19
CA GLY A 201 0.46 49.61 11.01
C GLY A 201 -0.85 50.36 10.81
N LEU A 202 -1.96 49.60 10.88
CA LEU A 202 -3.33 50.08 10.64
C LEU A 202 -3.71 51.33 11.46
N GLU A 203 -4.44 52.24 10.82
CA GLU A 203 -4.95 53.46 11.45
C GLU A 203 -6.04 53.16 12.50
N SER A 204 -6.04 53.92 13.60
CA SER A 204 -6.99 53.71 14.72
C SER A 204 -8.45 54.10 14.42
N THR A 205 -8.69 54.71 13.26
CA THR A 205 -10.00 55.13 12.77
C THR A 205 -10.16 54.66 11.34
N TYR A 206 -11.33 54.10 11.02
CA TYR A 206 -11.67 53.73 9.65
C TYR A 206 -11.69 54.97 8.75
N ALA A 207 -11.15 54.84 7.54
CA ALA A 207 -11.16 55.89 6.52
C ALA A 207 -12.47 55.93 5.74
N TRP A 208 -13.15 54.79 5.66
CA TRP A 208 -14.42 54.62 4.94
C TRP A 208 -15.35 53.68 5.71
N LEU A 209 -16.64 54.00 5.68
CA LEU A 209 -17.72 53.17 6.22
C LEU A 209 -18.90 53.31 5.27
N GLU A 210 -19.42 52.16 4.83
CA GLU A 210 -20.58 52.10 3.96
C GLU A 210 -21.59 51.11 4.51
N ASP A 211 -22.85 51.49 4.38
CA ASP A 211 -24.02 50.65 4.58
C ASP A 211 -24.93 50.79 3.35
N ASN A 212 -25.65 49.74 2.99
CA ASN A 212 -26.46 49.78 1.78
C ASN A 212 -27.90 50.29 2.01
N ASN A 213 -28.19 50.83 3.20
CA ASN A 213 -29.50 51.34 3.60
C ASN A 213 -30.67 50.37 3.33
N LYS A 214 -30.46 49.08 3.58
CA LYS A 214 -31.43 48.03 3.28
C LYS A 214 -31.60 47.05 4.43
N ALA A 215 -32.74 47.18 5.13
CA ALA A 215 -33.13 46.30 6.22
C ALA A 215 -32.99 44.80 5.86
N GLY A 216 -32.28 44.06 6.70
CA GLY A 216 -32.08 42.62 6.61
C GLY A 216 -31.24 42.17 5.43
N SER A 217 -30.45 43.05 4.81
CA SER A 217 -29.67 42.68 3.62
C SER A 217 -28.34 41.97 3.92
N SER A 218 -27.88 42.07 5.17
CA SER A 218 -26.59 41.53 5.60
C SER A 218 -25.40 41.98 4.76
N PHE A 219 -25.31 43.28 4.49
CA PHE A 219 -24.17 43.87 3.78
C PHE A 219 -22.85 43.69 4.55
N GLY A 220 -21.80 43.26 3.86
CA GLY A 220 -20.54 42.85 4.49
C GLY A 220 -20.56 41.41 5.00
N THR A 221 -21.36 40.52 4.38
CA THR A 221 -21.30 39.07 4.67
C THR A 221 -19.99 38.48 4.16
N SER A 222 -19.58 38.83 2.96
CA SER A 222 -18.27 38.52 2.39
C SER A 222 -17.67 39.82 1.83
N VAL A 223 -16.37 39.98 2.03
CA VAL A 223 -15.54 41.11 1.56
C VAL A 223 -14.23 40.55 1.06
N ILE A 224 -13.77 40.98 -0.11
CA ILE A 224 -12.48 40.58 -0.71
C ILE A 224 -11.80 41.77 -1.38
N GLY A 225 -10.47 41.82 -1.35
CA GLY A 225 -9.67 42.61 -2.29
C GLY A 225 -9.76 42.04 -3.71
N LEU A 226 -9.62 42.89 -4.72
CA LEU A 226 -9.70 42.51 -6.14
C LEU A 226 -8.44 42.91 -6.92
N VAL A 227 -7.35 43.30 -6.24
CA VAL A 227 -6.24 44.04 -6.89
C VAL A 227 -6.83 45.22 -7.70
N ASP A 228 -6.27 45.62 -8.84
CA ASP A 228 -6.73 46.76 -9.63
C ASP A 228 -7.57 46.30 -10.84
N VAL A 229 -8.89 46.24 -10.67
CA VAL A 229 -9.84 45.79 -11.71
C VAL A 229 -9.87 46.73 -12.92
N ASN A 230 -9.45 47.99 -12.73
CA ASN A 230 -9.65 49.07 -13.69
C ASN A 230 -8.35 49.71 -14.21
N ASP A 231 -7.21 49.10 -13.90
CA ASP A 231 -5.85 49.52 -14.27
C ASP A 231 -5.54 51.00 -13.94
N ASP A 232 -6.12 51.56 -12.88
CA ASP A 232 -5.89 52.96 -12.48
C ASP A 232 -4.80 53.16 -11.42
N GLY A 233 -4.18 52.07 -11.00
CA GLY A 233 -3.09 51.95 -10.05
C GLY A 233 -3.53 52.01 -8.60
N PHE A 234 -4.80 51.73 -8.30
CA PHE A 234 -5.32 51.61 -6.94
C PHE A 234 -6.03 50.26 -6.80
N ASP A 235 -5.80 49.58 -5.70
CA ASP A 235 -6.51 48.32 -5.46
C ASP A 235 -7.99 48.57 -5.16
N ASP A 236 -8.81 47.60 -5.51
CA ASP A 236 -10.27 47.62 -5.54
C ASP A 236 -10.83 46.53 -4.61
N ILE A 237 -12.12 46.61 -4.27
CA ILE A 237 -12.76 45.61 -3.41
C ILE A 237 -14.14 45.16 -3.92
N ALA A 238 -14.53 43.93 -3.58
CA ALA A 238 -15.90 43.44 -3.69
C ALA A 238 -16.54 43.24 -2.30
N ILE A 239 -17.84 43.51 -2.22
CA ILE A 239 -18.65 43.37 -1.02
C ILE A 239 -19.99 42.71 -1.37
N SER A 240 -20.42 41.75 -0.56
CA SER A 240 -21.74 41.12 -0.71
C SER A 240 -22.77 41.56 0.34
N ALA A 241 -24.04 41.48 -0.06
CA ALA A 241 -25.23 41.49 0.79
C ALA A 241 -26.07 40.26 0.46
N LYS A 242 -25.73 39.10 1.04
CA LYS A 242 -26.35 37.81 0.70
C LYS A 242 -27.88 37.79 0.90
N ASP A 243 -28.39 38.57 1.84
CA ASP A 243 -29.81 38.62 2.19
C ASP A 243 -30.56 39.77 1.50
N TYR A 244 -29.95 40.40 0.49
CA TYR A 244 -30.57 41.52 -0.22
C TYR A 244 -31.93 41.09 -0.83
N PRO A 245 -33.05 41.78 -0.52
CA PRO A 245 -34.38 41.28 -0.86
C PRO A 245 -34.85 41.69 -2.25
N LEU A 246 -35.35 40.74 -3.04
CA LEU A 246 -35.87 40.91 -4.41
C LEU A 246 -37.39 41.15 -4.48
N GLY A 247 -37.92 42.01 -3.59
CA GLY A 247 -39.35 42.33 -3.51
C GLY A 247 -40.20 41.25 -2.83
N GLY A 248 -40.45 41.42 -1.52
CA GLY A 248 -41.07 40.40 -0.66
C GLY A 248 -40.16 40.08 0.54
N SER A 249 -40.31 38.90 1.14
CA SER A 249 -39.45 38.38 2.24
C SER A 249 -38.44 37.33 1.75
N PHE A 250 -38.05 37.38 0.47
CA PHE A 250 -37.16 36.40 -0.13
C PHE A 250 -35.79 37.04 -0.43
N SER A 251 -34.71 36.36 -0.01
CA SER A 251 -33.32 36.81 -0.14
C SER A 251 -32.75 36.39 -1.50
N GLY A 252 -32.38 37.33 -2.37
CA GLY A 252 -31.73 37.01 -3.64
C GLY A 252 -30.21 37.13 -3.58
N GLY A 253 -29.71 38.08 -2.80
CA GLY A 253 -28.29 38.42 -2.77
C GLY A 253 -27.94 39.54 -3.76
N LYS A 254 -26.92 40.32 -3.39
CA LYS A 254 -26.42 41.44 -4.21
C LYS A 254 -24.93 41.67 -3.93
N ILE A 255 -24.17 41.92 -4.99
CA ILE A 255 -22.72 42.15 -4.96
C ILE A 255 -22.43 43.59 -5.42
N TYR A 256 -21.40 44.18 -4.83
CA TYR A 256 -20.97 45.56 -5.06
C TYR A 256 -19.45 45.58 -5.22
N VAL A 257 -18.95 46.33 -6.21
CA VAL A 257 -17.52 46.57 -6.40
C VAL A 257 -17.23 48.05 -6.25
N TYR A 258 -16.20 48.38 -5.47
CA TYR A 258 -15.76 49.75 -5.21
C TYR A 258 -14.32 49.91 -5.65
N TYR A 259 -14.06 50.89 -6.51
CA TYR A 259 -12.71 51.21 -6.92
C TYR A 259 -11.96 52.04 -5.89
N GLY A 260 -10.66 51.76 -5.80
CA GLY A 260 -9.68 52.55 -5.09
C GLY A 260 -9.53 53.96 -5.65
N LYS A 261 -8.86 54.81 -4.87
CA LYS A 261 -8.36 56.13 -5.29
C LYS A 261 -7.50 56.68 -4.16
N ALA A 262 -6.77 57.75 -4.43
CA ALA A 262 -5.90 58.43 -3.47
C ALA A 262 -6.54 58.95 -2.15
N SER A 263 -7.84 58.72 -1.91
CA SER A 263 -8.50 59.00 -0.63
C SER A 263 -9.14 57.75 0.00
N GLY A 264 -8.67 56.54 -0.34
CA GLY A 264 -9.36 55.28 -0.11
C GLY A 264 -10.49 55.06 -1.11
N LEU A 265 -11.53 54.32 -0.76
CA LEU A 265 -12.56 53.91 -1.72
C LEU A 265 -13.50 55.04 -2.21
N GLN A 266 -14.07 54.85 -3.40
CA GLN A 266 -15.12 55.72 -3.94
C GLN A 266 -16.44 55.68 -3.16
N ALA A 267 -17.25 56.73 -3.31
CA ALA A 267 -18.48 56.92 -2.52
C ALA A 267 -19.72 56.21 -3.10
N ALA A 268 -19.62 55.62 -4.28
CA ALA A 268 -20.69 54.86 -4.90
C ALA A 268 -20.06 53.64 -5.58
N PRO A 269 -20.74 52.49 -5.63
CA PRO A 269 -20.20 51.31 -6.28
C PRO A 269 -20.00 51.57 -7.79
N ALA A 270 -18.87 51.13 -8.33
CA ALA A 270 -18.58 51.19 -9.76
C ALA A 270 -19.40 50.14 -10.52
N TRP A 271 -19.56 48.98 -9.90
CA TRP A 271 -20.28 47.86 -10.47
C TRP A 271 -21.15 47.19 -9.40
N THR A 272 -22.30 46.65 -9.82
CA THR A 272 -23.16 45.86 -8.94
C THR A 272 -23.84 44.75 -9.72
N TYR A 273 -23.94 43.58 -9.11
CA TYR A 273 -24.79 42.49 -9.58
C TYR A 273 -25.91 42.21 -8.59
N MET A 274 -27.13 42.02 -9.07
CA MET A 274 -28.29 41.66 -8.26
C MET A 274 -28.84 40.35 -8.82
N SER A 275 -29.05 39.38 -7.93
CA SER A 275 -29.67 38.10 -8.30
C SER A 275 -31.02 38.28 -8.99
N GLU A 276 -31.31 37.42 -9.96
CA GLU A 276 -32.61 37.35 -10.64
C GLU A 276 -33.58 36.36 -9.97
N THR A 277 -33.09 35.51 -9.07
CA THR A 277 -33.80 34.38 -8.47
C THR A 277 -33.99 34.57 -6.98
N VAL A 278 -35.17 34.20 -6.47
CA VAL A 278 -35.43 34.21 -5.03
C VAL A 278 -34.72 33.06 -4.36
N ASN A 279 -34.18 33.28 -3.16
CA ASN A 279 -33.42 32.31 -2.38
C ASN A 279 -32.14 31.82 -3.08
N GLU A 280 -31.48 32.68 -3.87
CA GLU A 280 -30.17 32.36 -4.45
C GLU A 280 -29.02 32.71 -3.53
N TYR A 281 -29.18 33.70 -2.65
CA TYR A 281 -28.15 34.17 -1.72
C TYR A 281 -26.80 34.46 -2.43
N ALA A 282 -26.85 35.05 -3.63
CA ALA A 282 -25.64 35.41 -4.36
C ALA A 282 -24.71 36.29 -3.50
N GLY A 283 -23.44 35.93 -3.47
CA GLY A 283 -22.43 36.52 -2.60
C GLY A 283 -22.51 36.00 -1.15
N ASN A 284 -22.96 34.77 -0.93
CA ASN A 284 -22.81 34.14 0.39
C ASN A 284 -21.32 34.01 0.75
N THR A 285 -20.50 33.68 -0.25
CA THR A 285 -19.05 33.81 -0.28
C THR A 285 -18.61 34.40 -1.64
N LEU A 286 -17.46 35.06 -1.69
CA LEU A 286 -16.85 35.68 -2.86
C LEU A 286 -15.37 35.30 -2.88
N GLU A 287 -14.82 35.01 -4.06
CA GLU A 287 -13.38 34.89 -4.29
C GLU A 287 -13.01 35.63 -5.58
N SER A 288 -11.74 36.01 -5.73
CA SER A 288 -11.25 36.70 -6.93
C SER A 288 -9.88 36.20 -7.34
N GLY A 289 -9.79 35.76 -8.59
CA GLY A 289 -8.58 35.25 -9.22
C GLY A 289 -8.62 35.51 -10.72
N ASP A 290 -7.58 35.17 -11.46
CA ASP A 290 -7.54 35.22 -12.92
C ASP A 290 -7.79 33.82 -13.51
N PHE A 291 -9.06 33.46 -13.68
CA PHE A 291 -9.45 32.13 -14.18
C PHE A 291 -9.25 31.98 -15.69
N ASN A 292 -8.93 33.06 -16.38
CA ASN A 292 -8.82 33.09 -17.83
C ASN A 292 -7.46 33.61 -18.37
N ASN A 293 -6.55 33.93 -17.45
CA ASN A 293 -5.17 34.39 -17.66
C ASN A 293 -5.12 35.59 -18.62
N ASP A 294 -6.00 36.57 -18.40
CA ASP A 294 -6.00 37.85 -19.13
C ASP A 294 -5.37 39.01 -18.35
N ASP A 295 -4.69 38.69 -17.25
CA ASP A 295 -4.08 39.56 -16.24
C ASP A 295 -5.10 40.46 -15.52
N ASN A 296 -6.41 40.28 -15.74
CA ASN A 296 -7.44 41.02 -15.03
C ASN A 296 -8.07 40.14 -13.95
N PRO A 297 -8.34 40.70 -12.76
CA PRO A 297 -9.05 39.98 -11.73
C PRO A 297 -10.48 39.63 -12.18
N ASP A 298 -10.84 38.36 -12.07
CA ASP A 298 -12.19 37.85 -12.21
C ASP A 298 -12.85 37.71 -10.83
N LEU A 299 -14.18 37.65 -10.81
CA LEU A 299 -14.96 37.54 -9.58
C LEU A 299 -15.86 36.30 -9.62
N VAL A 300 -15.76 35.45 -8.61
CA VAL A 300 -16.68 34.33 -8.40
C VAL A 300 -17.57 34.57 -7.18
N SER A 301 -18.85 34.20 -7.31
CA SER A 301 -19.84 34.30 -6.25
C SER A 301 -20.46 32.95 -5.93
N GLY A 302 -20.34 32.53 -4.67
CA GLY A 302 -21.06 31.39 -4.11
C GLY A 302 -22.47 31.76 -3.62
N GLY A 303 -23.40 30.80 -3.74
CA GLY A 303 -24.81 30.93 -3.35
C GLY A 303 -25.52 29.60 -3.54
N LEU A 304 -26.76 29.61 -4.06
CA LEU A 304 -27.40 28.42 -4.63
C LEU A 304 -26.79 28.03 -5.98
N PHE A 305 -26.27 29.04 -6.68
CA PHE A 305 -25.54 28.90 -7.94
C PHE A 305 -24.13 29.45 -7.71
N ILE A 306 -23.15 28.81 -8.34
CA ILE A 306 -21.84 29.44 -8.56
C ILE A 306 -21.97 30.34 -9.80
N LYS A 307 -21.41 31.55 -9.72
CA LYS A 307 -21.44 32.55 -10.79
C LYS A 307 -20.09 33.19 -10.98
N PHE A 308 -19.64 33.24 -12.24
CA PHE A 308 -18.41 33.90 -12.66
C PHE A 308 -18.72 35.22 -13.37
N PHE A 309 -17.90 36.22 -13.08
CA PHE A 309 -17.90 37.53 -13.73
C PHE A 309 -16.47 37.84 -14.14
N TYR A 310 -16.19 37.79 -15.44
CA TYR A 310 -14.85 38.02 -15.95
C TYR A 310 -14.51 39.52 -15.98
N GLY A 311 -13.27 39.83 -15.61
CA GLY A 311 -12.65 41.13 -15.74
C GLY A 311 -12.45 41.52 -17.21
N ASN A 312 -12.19 42.80 -17.48
CA ASN A 312 -11.80 43.24 -18.83
C ASN A 312 -10.88 44.48 -18.80
N GLY A 313 -10.19 44.68 -17.68
CA GLY A 313 -9.33 45.86 -17.42
C GLY A 313 -10.09 47.17 -17.27
N ALA A 314 -11.42 47.11 -17.07
CA ALA A 314 -12.21 48.31 -16.81
C ALA A 314 -13.38 48.04 -15.85
N THR A 315 -14.05 46.89 -15.95
CA THR A 315 -15.17 46.49 -15.10
C THR A 315 -15.54 45.03 -15.33
N PHE A 316 -16.42 44.47 -14.49
CA PHE A 316 -16.98 43.13 -14.69
C PHE A 316 -18.16 43.11 -15.66
N SER A 317 -18.46 41.94 -16.22
CA SER A 317 -19.67 41.68 -17.01
C SER A 317 -20.96 42.07 -16.24
N THR A 318 -21.99 42.57 -16.94
CA THR A 318 -23.25 42.99 -16.28
C THR A 318 -24.21 41.83 -15.95
N SER A 319 -23.85 40.63 -16.41
CA SER A 319 -24.57 39.37 -16.22
C SER A 319 -23.50 38.29 -16.10
N PRO A 320 -23.72 37.23 -15.32
CA PRO A 320 -22.70 36.20 -15.13
C PRO A 320 -22.31 35.60 -16.48
N ASP A 321 -21.01 35.52 -16.74
CA ASP A 321 -20.45 34.92 -17.94
C ASP A 321 -20.69 33.41 -17.92
N TYR A 322 -20.65 32.82 -16.72
CA TYR A 322 -20.95 31.42 -16.49
C TYR A 322 -21.76 31.20 -15.20
N SER A 323 -22.70 30.23 -15.21
CA SER A 323 -23.48 29.84 -14.03
C SER A 323 -24.02 28.41 -14.15
N PHE A 324 -23.87 27.59 -13.09
CA PHE A 324 -24.37 26.21 -13.05
C PHE A 324 -24.93 25.84 -11.67
N ILE A 325 -25.62 24.69 -11.62
CA ILE A 325 -26.25 24.08 -10.43
C ILE A 325 -25.59 22.74 -10.18
N ILE A 326 -25.21 22.43 -8.93
CA ILE A 326 -24.82 21.06 -8.53
C ILE A 326 -26.11 20.29 -8.18
N PRO A 327 -26.36 19.11 -8.79
CA PRO A 327 -27.69 18.50 -8.84
C PRO A 327 -28.04 17.71 -7.57
N GLU A 328 -28.21 18.38 -6.44
CA GLU A 328 -28.90 17.80 -5.28
C GLU A 328 -29.57 18.89 -4.42
N GLU A 329 -30.82 18.67 -4.01
CA GLU A 329 -31.66 19.73 -3.49
C GLU A 329 -31.23 20.20 -2.07
N THR A 330 -31.04 21.52 -1.93
CA THR A 330 -31.39 22.39 -0.77
C THR A 330 -30.32 23.13 0.08
N PHE A 331 -29.05 23.39 -0.30
CA PHE A 331 -28.18 24.24 0.56
C PHE A 331 -27.21 25.21 -0.17
N TYR A 332 -26.72 26.25 0.55
CA TYR A 332 -25.90 27.37 0.03
C TYR A 332 -24.40 27.19 0.36
N PHE A 333 -23.49 27.39 -0.60
CA PHE A 333 -22.03 27.30 -0.36
C PHE A 333 -21.54 28.37 0.60
N ARG A 334 -20.82 27.98 1.66
CA ARG A 334 -20.29 28.92 2.67
C ARG A 334 -18.81 29.22 2.55
N ASN A 335 -18.02 28.31 1.99
CA ASN A 335 -16.58 28.46 1.79
C ASN A 335 -16.24 28.08 0.35
N MET A 336 -15.34 28.86 -0.26
CA MET A 336 -14.69 28.59 -1.55
C MET A 336 -13.22 28.94 -1.36
N SER A 337 -12.34 28.39 -2.17
CA SER A 337 -10.92 28.73 -2.15
C SER A 337 -10.40 28.73 -3.57
N ILE A 338 -9.42 29.58 -3.84
CA ILE A 338 -8.81 29.73 -5.17
C ILE A 338 -7.29 29.60 -5.07
N GLY A 339 -6.66 29.19 -6.17
CA GLY A 339 -5.22 29.10 -6.30
C GLY A 339 -4.81 28.35 -7.57
N ASP A 340 -3.58 28.56 -8.04
CA ASP A 340 -3.00 27.86 -9.19
C ASP A 340 -2.37 26.54 -8.73
N VAL A 341 -3.20 25.50 -8.59
CA VAL A 341 -2.74 24.22 -8.01
C VAL A 341 -2.01 23.32 -9.00
N ASN A 342 -2.17 23.58 -10.30
CA ASN A 342 -1.56 22.79 -11.36
C ASN A 342 -0.31 23.49 -11.96
N GLY A 343 -0.09 24.78 -11.66
CA GLY A 343 1.04 25.59 -12.13
C GLY A 343 0.89 26.08 -13.58
N ASP A 344 -0.34 26.16 -14.10
CA ASP A 344 -0.63 26.58 -15.47
C ASP A 344 -0.84 28.10 -15.60
N ASN A 345 -0.74 28.84 -14.49
CA ASN A 345 -0.98 30.28 -14.33
C ASN A 345 -2.44 30.70 -14.51
N TYR A 346 -3.39 29.75 -14.46
CA TYR A 346 -4.80 30.03 -14.31
C TYR A 346 -5.20 29.74 -12.86
N ASP A 347 -5.96 30.64 -12.24
CA ASP A 347 -6.49 30.33 -10.91
C ASP A 347 -7.57 29.24 -11.03
N ASP A 348 -7.52 28.26 -10.11
CA ASP A 348 -8.51 27.20 -9.98
C ASP A 348 -9.47 27.49 -8.81
N LEU A 349 -10.64 26.85 -8.79
CA LEU A 349 -11.66 27.00 -7.74
C LEU A 349 -11.95 25.68 -7.03
N PHE A 350 -11.80 25.66 -5.71
CA PHE A 350 -12.21 24.56 -4.84
C PHE A 350 -13.59 24.82 -4.20
N LEU A 351 -14.46 23.82 -4.27
CA LEU A 351 -15.79 23.81 -3.69
C LEU A 351 -15.94 22.63 -2.70
N PRO A 352 -16.05 22.90 -1.39
CA PRO A 352 -16.37 21.86 -0.40
C PRO A 352 -17.84 21.44 -0.51
N SER A 353 -18.12 20.15 -0.31
CA SER A 353 -19.49 19.64 -0.24
C SER A 353 -20.12 19.78 1.16
N TYR A 354 -21.45 19.60 1.24
CA TYR A 354 -22.23 19.83 2.46
C TYR A 354 -23.21 18.67 2.71
N TYR A 355 -23.06 17.95 3.83
CA TYR A 355 -23.93 16.85 4.20
C TYR A 355 -24.45 16.99 5.65
N ASN A 356 -25.75 16.82 5.86
CA ASN A 356 -26.41 16.78 7.19
C ASN A 356 -26.08 17.92 8.19
N GLY A 357 -25.75 19.12 7.71
CA GLY A 357 -25.50 20.28 8.58
C GLY A 357 -24.01 20.57 8.82
N TYR A 358 -23.11 19.76 8.27
CA TYR A 358 -21.66 19.91 8.34
C TYR A 358 -21.08 20.13 6.93
N GLU A 359 -20.07 21.00 6.85
CA GLU A 359 -19.23 21.18 5.65
C GLU A 359 -18.18 20.05 5.67
N GLY A 360 -17.85 19.46 4.51
CA GLY A 360 -16.81 18.42 4.39
C GLY A 360 -16.84 17.59 3.11
N CYS A 361 -15.68 17.02 2.72
CA CYS A 361 -15.53 16.05 1.64
C CYS A 361 -15.86 14.64 2.18
N GLY A 362 -17.13 14.22 2.13
CA GLY A 362 -17.54 12.94 2.70
C GLY A 362 -17.03 11.71 1.93
N SER A 363 -16.72 10.62 2.65
CA SER A 363 -16.72 9.26 2.09
C SER A 363 -17.21 8.19 3.11
N ALA A 364 -17.82 7.13 2.56
CA ALA A 364 -17.93 5.74 3.04
C ALA A 364 -18.99 5.26 4.07
N TYR A 365 -19.64 6.08 4.91
CA TYR A 365 -20.67 5.54 5.84
C TYR A 365 -22.14 5.82 5.50
N ASP A 366 -22.44 6.70 4.53
CA ASP A 366 -23.79 6.88 3.99
C ASP A 366 -23.67 7.21 2.49
N LEU A 367 -24.23 6.36 1.64
CA LEU A 367 -24.06 6.32 0.17
C LEU A 367 -24.72 7.49 -0.60
N ASP A 368 -25.02 8.61 0.07
CA ASP A 368 -25.90 9.68 -0.45
C ASP A 368 -25.32 11.12 -0.26
N GLY A 369 -24.02 11.30 -0.09
CA GLY A 369 -23.40 12.65 0.05
C GLY A 369 -22.58 13.09 -1.17
N PRO A 370 -22.70 14.35 -1.67
CA PRO A 370 -21.86 14.82 -2.77
C PRO A 370 -20.39 14.94 -2.33
N GLY A 371 -19.44 14.55 -3.18
CA GLY A 371 -18.00 14.77 -2.97
C GLY A 371 -17.55 16.22 -3.20
N CYS A 372 -16.31 16.55 -2.84
CA CYS A 372 -15.70 17.86 -3.13
C CYS A 372 -15.43 18.06 -4.62
N VAL A 373 -15.46 19.31 -5.10
CA VAL A 373 -15.31 19.64 -6.52
C VAL A 373 -14.21 20.69 -6.72
N ILE A 374 -13.24 20.40 -7.60
CA ILE A 374 -12.27 21.38 -8.11
C ILE A 374 -12.69 21.78 -9.52
N MET A 375 -12.59 23.06 -9.85
CA MET A 375 -12.90 23.61 -11.17
C MET A 375 -11.70 24.38 -11.70
N GLN A 376 -11.14 23.93 -12.82
CA GLN A 376 -9.94 24.54 -13.36
C GLN A 376 -10.21 25.80 -14.19
N GLY A 377 -9.31 26.78 -14.08
CA GLY A 377 -9.23 27.92 -15.00
C GLY A 377 -8.66 27.49 -16.36
N THR A 378 -9.04 28.18 -17.45
CA THR A 378 -8.56 27.87 -18.82
C THR A 378 -8.59 29.11 -19.71
N SER A 379 -7.94 29.05 -20.89
CA SER A 379 -7.91 30.14 -21.87
C SER A 379 -9.29 30.58 -22.41
N ASP A 380 -10.32 29.75 -22.26
CA ASP A 380 -11.71 30.07 -22.65
C ASP A 380 -12.59 30.43 -21.42
N GLY A 381 -12.01 30.52 -20.22
CA GLY A 381 -12.72 30.59 -18.93
C GLY A 381 -12.69 29.25 -18.18
N ILE A 382 -13.75 28.89 -17.43
CA ILE A 382 -13.80 27.62 -16.67
C ILE A 382 -14.51 26.52 -17.47
N PHE A 383 -13.94 25.31 -17.50
CA PHE A 383 -14.52 24.16 -18.23
C PHE A 383 -15.67 23.49 -17.46
N PRO A 384 -16.79 23.14 -18.14
CA PRO A 384 -18.01 22.72 -17.48
C PRO A 384 -18.14 21.20 -17.38
N TYR A 385 -17.24 20.55 -16.66
CA TYR A 385 -17.55 19.25 -16.07
C TYR A 385 -17.10 19.33 -14.62
N PRO A 386 -18.00 19.21 -13.63
CA PRO A 386 -17.55 18.91 -12.28
C PRO A 386 -16.79 17.59 -12.40
N THR A 387 -15.47 17.64 -12.32
CA THR A 387 -14.70 16.48 -11.91
C THR A 387 -15.13 16.24 -10.48
N PHE A 388 -16.11 15.35 -10.30
CA PHE A 388 -16.31 14.72 -9.02
C PHE A 388 -15.00 13.99 -8.75
N SER A 389 -14.14 14.60 -7.95
CA SER A 389 -12.96 13.94 -7.45
C SER A 389 -13.43 12.88 -6.47
N THR A 390 -13.84 11.73 -7.00
CA THR A 390 -13.87 10.48 -6.24
C THR A 390 -12.45 9.98 -5.95
N ASP A 391 -11.44 10.57 -6.59
CA ASP A 391 -10.03 10.21 -6.49
C ASP A 391 -9.28 10.83 -5.31
N VAL A 392 -9.98 11.52 -4.41
CA VAL A 392 -9.46 11.56 -3.04
C VAL A 392 -10.02 10.35 -2.31
N SER A 393 -9.52 9.16 -2.67
CA SER A 393 -9.80 7.93 -1.94
C SER A 393 -9.11 8.02 -0.58
N PHE A 394 -9.80 8.59 0.39
CA PHE A 394 -9.37 8.56 1.77
C PHE A 394 -9.51 7.13 2.29
N ASP A 395 -8.53 6.71 3.08
CA ASP A 395 -8.48 5.40 3.72
C ASP A 395 -9.87 5.02 4.31
N GLU A 396 -10.22 3.73 4.34
CA GLU A 396 -11.55 3.18 4.74
C GLU A 396 -11.98 3.51 6.20
N CYS A 397 -11.33 4.48 6.86
CA CYS A 397 -11.58 4.93 8.21
C CYS A 397 -11.53 6.47 8.40
N ALA A 398 -11.40 7.31 7.36
CA ALA A 398 -11.26 8.77 7.50
C ALA A 398 -12.42 9.57 6.88
N GLU A 399 -13.10 10.40 7.68
CA GLU A 399 -14.14 11.34 7.23
C GLU A 399 -13.52 12.74 7.07
N ILE A 400 -13.39 13.26 5.85
CA ILE A 400 -12.84 14.60 5.67
C ILE A 400 -13.90 15.68 5.85
N SER A 401 -13.62 16.58 6.78
CA SER A 401 -14.54 17.61 7.20
C SER A 401 -14.21 18.99 6.63
N MET A 402 -12.96 19.35 6.31
CA MET A 402 -12.65 20.68 5.74
C MET A 402 -11.40 20.67 4.85
N GLY A 403 -11.36 21.48 3.77
CA GLY A 403 -10.15 21.68 2.94
C GLY A 403 -10.07 23.08 2.30
N THR A 404 -8.85 23.57 2.04
CA THR A 404 -8.56 24.88 1.41
C THR A 404 -7.21 24.86 0.67
N PHE A 405 -7.06 25.68 -0.38
CA PHE A 405 -5.75 25.98 -0.97
C PHE A 405 -4.97 26.92 -0.07
N ILE A 406 -3.64 26.78 -0.08
CA ILE A 406 -2.75 27.45 0.87
C ILE A 406 -1.50 28.12 0.27
N GLY A 407 -1.50 28.38 -1.03
CA GLY A 407 -0.38 29.05 -1.71
C GLY A 407 0.85 28.17 -1.87
N ASP A 408 1.89 28.68 -2.52
CA ASP A 408 3.19 27.99 -2.69
C ASP A 408 4.05 27.99 -1.40
N LEU A 409 3.87 26.95 -0.60
CA LEU A 409 4.64 26.61 0.60
C LEU A 409 6.05 26.12 0.28
N ASN A 410 6.25 25.49 -0.88
CA ASN A 410 7.44 24.69 -1.16
C ASN A 410 8.46 25.39 -2.10
N GLY A 411 8.01 26.46 -2.76
CA GLY A 411 8.74 27.32 -3.68
C GLY A 411 8.82 26.80 -5.11
N ASP A 412 7.91 25.93 -5.55
CA ASP A 412 7.88 25.36 -6.89
C ASP A 412 6.98 26.13 -7.87
N GLY A 413 6.30 27.16 -7.39
CA GLY A 413 5.38 27.99 -8.14
C GLY A 413 3.97 27.42 -8.27
N LYS A 414 3.59 26.41 -7.48
CA LYS A 414 2.25 25.81 -7.45
C LYS A 414 1.63 25.97 -6.07
N ASP A 415 0.32 26.15 -6.02
CA ASP A 415 -0.39 26.29 -4.75
C ASP A 415 -0.69 24.94 -4.10
N GLU A 416 -0.37 24.79 -2.81
CA GLU A 416 -0.67 23.58 -2.03
C GLU A 416 -2.13 23.48 -1.58
N PHE A 417 -2.57 22.26 -1.26
CA PHE A 417 -3.89 21.98 -0.69
C PHE A 417 -3.78 21.28 0.67
N ILE A 418 -4.64 21.63 1.63
CA ILE A 418 -4.69 20.96 2.94
C ILE A 418 -6.11 20.52 3.29
N ALA A 419 -6.26 19.32 3.85
CA ALA A 419 -7.53 18.74 4.26
C ALA A 419 -7.47 18.11 5.68
N SER A 420 -8.61 18.00 6.35
CA SER A 420 -8.72 17.51 7.74
C SER A 420 -9.70 16.36 7.94
N ASP A 421 -9.31 15.37 8.75
CA ASP A 421 -10.13 14.22 9.18
C ASP A 421 -10.79 14.48 10.55
N ILE A 422 -12.11 14.24 10.66
CA ILE A 422 -12.84 14.22 11.94
C ILE A 422 -13.51 12.86 12.11
N ASN A 423 -12.99 12.03 13.03
CA ASN A 423 -13.62 10.77 13.39
C ASN A 423 -15.01 10.97 14.04
N TYR A 424 -16.09 10.70 13.32
CA TYR A 424 -17.45 10.59 13.89
C TYR A 424 -17.69 9.17 14.43
N ASP A 425 -17.28 8.91 15.67
CA ASP A 425 -17.82 7.76 16.40
C ASP A 425 -18.98 8.22 17.30
N GLU A 426 -20.12 7.51 17.26
CA GLU A 426 -21.37 7.88 17.92
C GLU A 426 -21.18 8.13 19.44
N GLY A 427 -20.92 9.39 19.82
CA GLY A 427 -21.13 9.90 21.19
C GLY A 427 -19.90 10.26 22.03
N SER A 428 -18.69 10.42 21.49
CA SER A 428 -17.56 11.04 22.22
C SER A 428 -16.81 12.06 21.37
N PHE A 429 -16.73 13.30 21.85
CA PHE A 429 -16.04 14.44 21.24
C PHE A 429 -14.48 14.41 21.41
N ASP A 430 -13.86 13.24 21.63
CA ASP A 430 -12.58 13.16 22.36
C ASP A 430 -11.36 12.61 21.56
N GLU A 431 -11.42 12.40 20.24
CA GLU A 431 -10.26 11.92 19.46
C GLU A 431 -9.65 13.05 18.59
N PRO A 432 -8.31 13.23 18.55
CA PRO A 432 -7.67 14.26 17.71
C PRO A 432 -7.76 13.91 16.22
N GLY A 433 -8.14 14.88 15.39
CA GLY A 433 -8.16 14.76 13.93
C GLY A 433 -6.75 14.80 13.31
N THR A 434 -6.58 14.14 12.16
CA THR A 434 -5.34 14.15 11.37
C THR A 434 -5.50 15.10 10.18
N PHE A 435 -4.47 15.89 9.87
CA PHE A 435 -4.45 16.78 8.71
C PHE A 435 -3.51 16.23 7.64
N TYR A 436 -3.95 16.31 6.38
CA TYR A 436 -3.20 15.89 5.20
C TYR A 436 -2.82 17.12 4.37
N LEU A 437 -1.52 17.34 4.19
CA LEU A 437 -0.95 18.35 3.30
C LEU A 437 -0.61 17.70 1.95
N TYR A 438 -1.09 18.29 0.87
CA TYR A 438 -0.87 17.87 -0.52
C TYR A 438 -0.01 18.92 -1.22
N LEU A 439 1.12 18.49 -1.80
CA LEU A 439 2.05 19.38 -2.49
C LEU A 439 1.48 19.82 -3.85
N GLY A 440 1.60 21.11 -4.17
CA GLY A 440 1.12 21.68 -5.42
C GLY A 440 1.82 20.97 -6.57
N GLY A 441 1.06 20.50 -7.57
CA GLY A 441 1.60 19.73 -8.69
C GLY A 441 1.35 18.23 -8.70
N GLU A 442 0.70 17.66 -7.67
CA GLU A 442 0.05 16.35 -7.78
C GLU A 442 -1.39 16.44 -8.32
N LEU A 443 -1.93 17.66 -8.48
CA LEU A 443 -3.17 17.94 -9.21
C LEU A 443 -2.91 18.12 -10.70
N GLU A 444 -2.36 17.08 -11.34
CA GLU A 444 -2.56 16.89 -12.77
C GLU A 444 -4.02 16.44 -12.98
N VAL A 445 -4.96 17.39 -13.01
CA VAL A 445 -6.23 17.14 -13.70
C VAL A 445 -5.99 17.53 -15.17
N PRO A 446 -6.17 16.59 -16.10
CA PRO A 446 -5.56 16.63 -17.43
C PRO A 446 -6.13 17.76 -18.28
N LEU A 447 -5.32 18.80 -18.53
CA LEU A 447 -5.63 19.76 -19.59
C LEU A 447 -5.21 19.17 -20.94
N LYS A 448 -6.19 18.49 -21.55
CA LYS A 448 -6.15 17.78 -22.84
C LYS A 448 -5.30 16.51 -22.82
N ALA A 449 -5.98 15.38 -22.65
CA ALA A 449 -5.57 14.05 -23.12
C ALA A 449 -4.04 13.84 -23.07
N ASP A 450 -3.52 13.69 -21.86
CA ASP A 450 -2.15 13.32 -21.47
C ASP A 450 -2.26 13.19 -19.92
N TRP A 451 -2.61 12.07 -19.27
CA TRP A 451 -1.92 10.79 -19.11
C TRP A 451 -0.49 10.92 -18.55
N THR A 452 -0.36 11.35 -17.30
CA THR A 452 0.77 10.92 -16.46
C THR A 452 0.37 10.47 -15.06
N TYR A 453 0.91 9.31 -14.72
CA TYR A 453 0.63 8.43 -13.59
C TYR A 453 1.17 8.94 -12.25
N SER A 454 0.37 8.82 -11.18
CA SER A 454 0.88 8.44 -9.87
C SER A 454 0.14 7.20 -9.35
N ASN A 455 0.63 6.04 -9.80
CA ASN A 455 0.48 4.73 -9.18
C ASN A 455 -0.89 4.40 -8.54
N PHE A 456 -1.93 4.15 -9.33
CA PHE A 456 -2.82 2.97 -9.24
C PHE A 456 -3.95 3.08 -10.29
N GLU A 457 -3.99 2.09 -11.20
CA GLU A 457 -5.18 1.57 -11.91
C GLU A 457 -6.23 2.57 -12.40
N SER A 458 -6.10 3.01 -13.66
CA SER A 458 -7.16 3.72 -14.37
C SER A 458 -8.40 2.82 -14.52
N SER A 459 -9.47 3.12 -13.78
CA SER A 459 -10.79 2.56 -14.05
C SER A 459 -11.47 3.37 -15.16
N TYR A 460 -11.80 2.74 -16.28
CA TYR A 460 -12.63 3.35 -17.30
C TYR A 460 -14.11 3.03 -17.00
N ASP A 461 -14.90 4.05 -16.62
CA ASP A 461 -16.34 3.92 -16.37
C ASP A 461 -17.13 3.90 -17.69
N ILE A 462 -16.98 2.82 -18.45
CA ILE A 462 -17.77 2.57 -19.66
C ILE A 462 -19.11 2.01 -19.24
N HIS A 463 -20.14 2.84 -19.35
CA HIS A 463 -21.51 2.48 -19.03
C HIS A 463 -21.96 1.35 -19.97
N THR A 464 -22.10 0.12 -19.45
CA THR A 464 -22.69 -1.11 -20.03
C THR A 464 -21.76 -2.26 -20.51
N GLY A 465 -20.47 -2.27 -20.16
CA GLY A 465 -19.47 -3.19 -20.76
C GLY A 465 -19.14 -4.52 -20.04
N PHE A 466 -18.96 -5.59 -20.81
CA PHE A 466 -18.23 -6.83 -20.49
C PHE A 466 -16.95 -6.85 -21.32
N LEU A 467 -15.83 -7.27 -20.73
CA LEU A 467 -14.55 -7.41 -21.43
C LEU A 467 -14.53 -8.73 -22.21
N GLN A 468 -14.15 -8.72 -23.50
CA GLN A 468 -13.95 -9.94 -24.30
C GLN A 468 -12.49 -10.12 -24.75
N GLU A 469 -11.87 -9.15 -25.44
CA GLU A 469 -10.42 -9.20 -25.76
C GLU A 469 -9.84 -7.81 -26.10
N ILE A 470 -8.52 -7.58 -25.93
CA ILE A 470 -7.85 -6.24 -25.86
C ILE A 470 -6.67 -6.09 -26.84
N LYS A 471 -6.48 -7.00 -27.79
CA LYS A 471 -5.22 -7.01 -28.53
C LYS A 471 -5.44 -6.85 -30.03
N GLY A 472 -4.78 -5.85 -30.63
CA GLY A 472 -4.65 -5.68 -32.08
C GLY A 472 -4.38 -4.23 -32.49
N ASP A 473 -3.48 -4.01 -33.43
CA ASP A 473 -3.23 -2.72 -34.10
C ASP A 473 -4.18 -2.57 -35.30
N LEU A 474 -5.42 -2.15 -35.05
CA LEU A 474 -6.49 -2.13 -36.05
C LEU A 474 -6.34 -0.97 -37.04
N ASP A 475 -5.57 0.07 -36.66
CA ASP A 475 -5.36 1.26 -37.46
C ASP A 475 -3.94 1.45 -38.02
N GLY A 476 -3.04 0.53 -37.70
CA GLY A 476 -1.70 0.36 -38.26
C GLY A 476 -0.69 1.37 -37.75
N ASP A 477 -0.92 1.97 -36.58
CA ASP A 477 -0.04 2.95 -35.97
C ASP A 477 1.05 2.35 -35.07
N SER A 478 1.04 1.02 -34.93
CA SER A 478 1.93 0.20 -34.11
C SER A 478 1.72 0.35 -32.60
N ILE A 479 0.54 0.78 -32.19
CA ILE A 479 0.07 0.79 -30.80
C ILE A 479 -1.16 -0.12 -30.73
N GLU A 480 -1.25 -0.97 -29.72
CA GLU A 480 -2.38 -1.89 -29.59
C GLU A 480 -3.69 -1.16 -29.21
N ASP A 481 -4.82 -1.62 -29.76
CA ASP A 481 -6.15 -1.08 -29.54
C ASP A 481 -6.99 -1.93 -28.57
N LEU A 482 -7.92 -1.29 -27.84
CA LEU A 482 -8.84 -1.97 -26.92
C LEU A 482 -10.24 -2.17 -27.51
N LEU A 483 -10.74 -3.41 -27.49
CA LEU A 483 -12.15 -3.72 -27.72
C LEU A 483 -12.90 -4.03 -26.41
N ILE A 484 -14.06 -3.39 -26.20
CA ILE A 484 -14.98 -3.67 -25.08
C ILE A 484 -16.39 -3.93 -25.62
N GLY A 485 -17.02 -5.04 -25.20
CA GLY A 485 -18.38 -5.41 -25.63
C GLY A 485 -19.47 -4.92 -24.66
N GLU A 486 -20.64 -4.47 -25.13
CA GLU A 486 -21.77 -4.14 -24.24
C GLU A 486 -22.67 -5.35 -23.93
N GLY A 487 -23.02 -5.53 -22.65
CA GLY A 487 -23.89 -6.59 -22.15
C GLY A 487 -25.37 -6.22 -22.05
N TYR A 488 -26.22 -7.12 -22.55
CA TYR A 488 -27.64 -7.26 -22.23
C TYR A 488 -28.68 -6.20 -22.65
N SER A 489 -28.35 -5.03 -23.23
CA SER A 489 -29.44 -4.17 -23.76
C SER A 489 -29.19 -3.33 -25.02
N THR A 490 -27.94 -3.10 -25.46
CA THR A 490 -27.63 -2.19 -26.59
C THR A 490 -26.57 -2.70 -27.59
N GLU A 491 -26.62 -3.97 -28.01
CA GLU A 491 -26.25 -4.46 -29.37
C GLU A 491 -25.00 -3.85 -30.10
N VAL A 492 -23.91 -3.49 -29.42
CA VAL A 492 -22.69 -2.90 -30.01
C VAL A 492 -21.42 -3.27 -29.21
N GLY A 493 -20.34 -3.68 -29.90
CA GLY A 493 -18.97 -3.62 -29.37
C GLY A 493 -18.31 -2.27 -29.70
N LEU A 494 -17.61 -1.68 -28.73
CA LEU A 494 -16.87 -0.43 -28.83
C LEU A 494 -15.37 -0.73 -28.95
N VAL A 495 -14.74 -0.20 -30.00
CA VAL A 495 -13.28 -0.16 -30.10
C VAL A 495 -12.82 1.22 -29.68
N PHE A 496 -11.76 1.22 -28.87
CA PHE A 496 -10.97 2.37 -28.46
C PHE A 496 -9.58 2.19 -29.06
N LEU A 497 -9.12 3.16 -29.85
CA LEU A 497 -7.78 3.07 -30.42
C LEU A 497 -6.73 3.37 -29.33
N GLY A 498 -5.62 2.65 -29.39
CA GLY A 498 -4.41 2.97 -28.64
C GLY A 498 -3.82 4.29 -29.11
N SER A 499 -3.01 4.90 -28.25
CA SER A 499 -2.23 6.08 -28.58
C SER A 499 -1.10 6.24 -27.57
N LEU A 500 -0.12 7.10 -27.85
CA LEU A 500 0.96 7.41 -26.89
C LEU A 500 0.46 7.94 -25.53
N ASP A 501 -0.80 8.39 -25.50
CA ASP A 501 -1.46 8.97 -24.33
C ASP A 501 -2.49 7.97 -23.75
N GLY A 502 -2.35 6.67 -24.06
CA GLY A 502 -3.31 5.62 -23.72
C GLY A 502 -4.48 5.54 -24.70
N LEU A 503 -5.69 5.18 -24.23
CA LEU A 503 -6.83 5.00 -25.14
C LEU A 503 -7.46 6.33 -25.60
N ASP A 504 -7.57 6.52 -26.91
CA ASP A 504 -8.25 7.67 -27.51
C ASP A 504 -9.78 7.59 -27.34
N SER A 505 -10.27 8.23 -26.28
CA SER A 505 -11.71 8.36 -25.99
C SER A 505 -12.50 9.19 -27.02
N THR A 506 -11.85 9.88 -27.95
CA THR A 506 -12.51 10.65 -29.01
C THR A 506 -12.85 9.78 -30.22
N TYR A 507 -12.22 8.60 -30.34
CA TYR A 507 -12.46 7.63 -31.39
C TYR A 507 -13.23 6.41 -30.87
N ASN A 508 -14.53 6.58 -30.62
CA ASN A 508 -15.42 5.46 -30.31
C ASN A 508 -16.18 5.07 -31.57
N GLN A 509 -15.78 3.99 -32.22
CA GLN A 509 -16.56 3.43 -33.32
C GLN A 509 -17.46 2.31 -32.77
N SER A 510 -18.72 2.28 -33.21
CA SER A 510 -19.75 1.28 -32.86
C SER A 510 -19.83 0.27 -33.99
N ILE A 511 -19.34 -0.96 -33.78
CA ILE A 511 -18.77 -1.73 -34.92
C ILE A 511 -19.40 -3.09 -35.12
N ILE A 512 -19.94 -3.68 -34.06
CA ILE A 512 -20.47 -5.04 -34.13
C ILE A 512 -21.99 -5.03 -33.94
N PRO A 513 -22.79 -4.80 -35.01
CA PRO A 513 -24.23 -4.98 -34.98
C PRO A 513 -24.55 -6.48 -35.03
N SER A 514 -24.19 -7.22 -33.97
CA SER A 514 -24.68 -8.58 -33.79
C SER A 514 -25.22 -8.73 -32.38
N ASN A 515 -26.51 -8.99 -32.30
CA ASN A 515 -27.19 -9.40 -31.09
C ASN A 515 -26.42 -10.59 -30.48
N ASN A 516 -25.76 -10.37 -29.34
CA ASN A 516 -25.07 -11.37 -28.50
C ASN A 516 -23.71 -11.89 -29.03
N ILE A 517 -22.68 -11.05 -28.96
CA ILE A 517 -21.28 -11.48 -29.13
C ILE A 517 -20.89 -12.39 -27.96
N SER A 518 -20.27 -13.54 -28.25
CA SER A 518 -19.84 -14.49 -27.23
C SER A 518 -18.35 -14.52 -26.96
N ASP A 519 -17.55 -14.26 -27.98
CA ASP A 519 -16.10 -14.24 -27.93
C ASP A 519 -15.58 -13.42 -29.12
N VAL A 520 -14.44 -12.75 -28.98
CA VAL A 520 -13.82 -11.93 -30.04
C VAL A 520 -12.32 -11.98 -29.88
N ASP A 521 -11.59 -12.08 -31.00
CA ASP A 521 -10.13 -11.93 -31.06
C ASP A 521 -9.78 -10.97 -32.20
N CYS A 522 -8.82 -10.08 -31.97
CA CYS A 522 -8.41 -9.01 -32.88
C CYS A 522 -6.89 -8.98 -33.14
N SER A 523 -6.16 -10.02 -32.74
CA SER A 523 -4.71 -10.00 -32.62
C SER A 523 -3.90 -10.34 -33.88
N GLY A 524 -4.48 -10.31 -35.08
CA GLY A 524 -3.71 -10.64 -36.29
C GLY A 524 -4.34 -10.29 -37.64
N ASP A 525 -3.52 -10.34 -38.68
CA ASP A 525 -3.80 -9.87 -40.04
C ASP A 525 -4.18 -11.05 -40.96
N LEU A 526 -5.49 -11.32 -41.02
CA LEU A 526 -6.07 -12.42 -41.79
C LEU A 526 -6.00 -12.18 -43.30
N ASN A 527 -5.74 -10.95 -43.72
CA ASN A 527 -5.82 -10.51 -45.11
C ASN A 527 -4.49 -9.99 -45.70
N GLY A 528 -3.45 -9.88 -44.87
CA GLY A 528 -2.08 -9.50 -45.20
C GLY A 528 -1.96 -8.05 -45.66
N ASP A 529 -2.84 -7.15 -45.21
CA ASP A 529 -2.79 -5.73 -45.55
C ASP A 529 -2.05 -4.85 -44.54
N GLY A 530 -1.57 -5.45 -43.45
CA GLY A 530 -0.74 -4.84 -42.42
C GLY A 530 -1.55 -4.13 -41.33
N TYR A 531 -2.84 -4.45 -41.21
CA TYR A 531 -3.71 -4.01 -40.13
C TYR A 531 -4.29 -5.26 -39.47
N ASP A 532 -4.40 -5.26 -38.16
CA ASP A 532 -5.01 -6.39 -37.48
C ASP A 532 -6.52 -6.44 -37.77
N ASP A 533 -7.02 -7.67 -37.93
CA ASP A 533 -8.39 -8.00 -38.25
C ASP A 533 -9.07 -8.64 -37.03
N CYS A 534 -10.39 -8.48 -36.89
CA CYS A 534 -11.13 -9.11 -35.80
C CYS A 534 -12.05 -10.24 -36.26
N ILE A 535 -12.09 -11.32 -35.48
CA ILE A 535 -13.06 -12.40 -35.56
C ILE A 535 -14.03 -12.32 -34.38
N SER A 536 -15.34 -12.41 -34.63
CA SER A 536 -16.35 -12.45 -33.58
C SER A 536 -17.24 -13.68 -33.66
N GLY A 537 -17.43 -14.31 -32.50
CA GLY A 537 -18.36 -15.39 -32.25
C GLY A 537 -19.71 -14.88 -31.77
N CYS A 538 -20.78 -15.58 -32.16
CA CYS A 538 -22.13 -15.37 -31.64
C CYS A 538 -22.80 -16.73 -31.47
N TYR A 539 -22.53 -17.39 -30.34
CA TYR A 539 -23.07 -18.74 -30.09
C TYR A 539 -24.60 -18.77 -30.06
N SER A 540 -25.24 -17.66 -29.68
CA SER A 540 -26.70 -17.56 -29.55
C SER A 540 -27.41 -17.07 -30.82
N CYS A 541 -26.65 -16.75 -31.88
CA CYS A 541 -27.22 -16.37 -33.17
C CYS A 541 -27.94 -17.58 -33.80
N SER A 542 -29.20 -17.38 -34.20
CA SER A 542 -30.00 -18.42 -34.87
C SER A 542 -30.39 -17.98 -36.28
N THR A 543 -30.38 -18.94 -37.20
CA THR A 543 -30.81 -18.72 -38.59
C THR A 543 -32.34 -18.71 -38.75
N ILE A 544 -33.10 -19.04 -37.69
CA ILE A 544 -34.56 -19.18 -37.70
C ILE A 544 -35.26 -18.27 -36.68
N PRO A 545 -36.20 -17.39 -37.09
CA PRO A 545 -36.72 -16.31 -36.23
C PRO A 545 -37.51 -16.71 -34.98
N PHE A 546 -37.94 -17.98 -34.79
CA PHE A 546 -38.76 -18.38 -33.64
C PHE A 546 -38.66 -19.88 -33.32
N GLY A 547 -37.89 -20.23 -32.27
CA GLY A 547 -38.22 -21.34 -31.36
C GLY A 547 -37.51 -22.71 -31.50
N ILE A 548 -36.29 -22.79 -32.05
CA ILE A 548 -35.43 -24.01 -32.06
C ILE A 548 -33.94 -23.57 -32.04
N PRO A 549 -32.95 -24.46 -31.78
CA PRO A 549 -31.76 -24.18 -30.97
C PRO A 549 -30.75 -23.22 -31.61
N TYR A 550 -29.80 -22.75 -30.79
CA TYR A 550 -28.81 -21.75 -31.19
C TYR A 550 -27.71 -22.38 -32.04
N ASP A 551 -27.83 -22.29 -33.36
CA ASP A 551 -26.88 -22.88 -34.31
C ASP A 551 -25.49 -22.20 -34.20
N GLY A 552 -25.46 -20.89 -33.97
CA GLY A 552 -24.24 -20.09 -33.83
C GLY A 552 -23.72 -19.52 -35.16
N LYS A 553 -22.96 -18.42 -35.06
CA LYS A 553 -22.40 -17.67 -36.19
C LYS A 553 -21.03 -17.11 -35.84
N VAL A 554 -20.14 -17.05 -36.82
CA VAL A 554 -18.88 -16.31 -36.75
C VAL A 554 -18.82 -15.25 -37.85
N SER A 555 -18.19 -14.12 -37.56
CA SER A 555 -18.01 -13.00 -38.49
C SER A 555 -16.57 -12.51 -38.42
N VAL A 556 -15.99 -12.08 -39.55
CA VAL A 556 -14.67 -11.43 -39.59
C VAL A 556 -14.81 -10.02 -40.13
N PHE A 557 -14.10 -9.08 -39.53
CA PHE A 557 -14.07 -7.67 -39.84
C PHE A 557 -12.61 -7.27 -40.06
N PHE A 558 -12.33 -6.62 -41.18
CA PHE A 558 -10.95 -6.24 -41.49
C PHE A 558 -10.57 -4.90 -40.86
N GLY A 559 -9.31 -4.77 -40.44
CA GLY A 559 -8.66 -3.54 -40.04
C GLY A 559 -8.44 -2.59 -41.23
N SER A 560 -8.06 -1.34 -40.93
CA SER A 560 -7.65 -0.34 -41.92
C SER A 560 -7.10 0.90 -41.23
N GLU A 561 -6.48 1.84 -41.96
CA GLU A 561 -6.08 3.18 -41.46
C GLU A 561 -7.22 4.00 -40.79
N SER A 562 -8.47 3.55 -40.85
CA SER A 562 -9.61 4.15 -40.11
C SER A 562 -10.13 3.22 -39.01
N GLY A 563 -9.29 2.33 -38.49
CA GLY A 563 -9.66 1.20 -37.66
C GLY A 563 -10.47 0.14 -38.43
N ILE A 564 -11.17 -0.69 -37.66
CA ILE A 564 -11.96 -1.83 -38.14
C ILE A 564 -13.18 -1.47 -39.01
N ALA A 565 -13.54 -2.36 -39.93
CA ALA A 565 -14.70 -2.22 -40.80
C ALA A 565 -16.05 -2.45 -40.08
N LEU A 566 -17.03 -1.56 -40.32
CA LEU A 566 -18.40 -1.64 -39.76
C LEU A 566 -19.29 -2.77 -40.33
N THR A 567 -18.80 -3.54 -41.30
CA THR A 567 -19.55 -4.63 -41.91
C THR A 567 -18.65 -5.85 -42.04
N PRO A 568 -19.12 -7.04 -41.66
CA PRO A 568 -18.27 -8.22 -41.70
C PRO A 568 -17.91 -8.55 -43.16
N ALA A 569 -16.62 -8.69 -43.42
CA ALA A 569 -16.07 -9.09 -44.71
C ALA A 569 -16.35 -10.58 -44.98
N TRP A 570 -16.41 -11.40 -43.93
CA TRP A 570 -16.66 -12.83 -44.00
C TRP A 570 -17.60 -13.28 -42.88
N ASN A 571 -18.36 -14.35 -43.14
CA ASN A 571 -19.25 -14.95 -42.15
C ASN A 571 -19.32 -16.47 -42.36
N TYR A 572 -19.45 -17.20 -41.25
CA TYR A 572 -19.70 -18.64 -41.25
C TYR A 572 -20.83 -18.98 -40.28
N LEU A 573 -21.66 -19.93 -40.68
CA LEU A 573 -22.85 -20.34 -39.95
C LEU A 573 -22.75 -21.84 -39.70
N SER A 574 -23.16 -22.28 -38.52
CA SER A 574 -23.25 -23.71 -38.24
C SER A 574 -24.27 -24.38 -39.16
N ASP A 575 -24.00 -25.62 -39.52
CA ASP A 575 -24.92 -26.51 -40.22
C ASP A 575 -25.62 -27.51 -39.28
N ASN A 576 -25.34 -27.43 -37.97
CA ASN A 576 -25.86 -28.31 -36.93
C ASN A 576 -26.69 -27.53 -35.89
N ASP A 577 -27.92 -28.00 -35.68
CA ASP A 577 -28.92 -27.38 -34.82
C ASP A 577 -28.46 -27.38 -33.36
N GLY A 578 -28.16 -26.20 -32.80
CA GLY A 578 -27.79 -26.07 -31.38
C GLY A 578 -26.30 -26.23 -31.07
N ALA A 579 -25.46 -26.30 -32.10
CA ALA A 579 -24.01 -26.47 -31.96
C ALA A 579 -23.29 -25.31 -31.26
N GLN A 580 -23.93 -24.12 -31.19
CA GLN A 580 -23.36 -22.92 -30.57
C GLN A 580 -22.01 -22.52 -31.19
N LEU A 581 -21.91 -22.57 -32.51
CA LEU A 581 -20.72 -22.13 -33.23
C LEU A 581 -20.33 -20.68 -32.90
N GLY A 582 -19.03 -20.48 -32.65
CA GLY A 582 -18.49 -19.21 -32.17
C GLY A 582 -18.59 -19.08 -30.65
N TYR A 583 -18.74 -20.19 -29.92
CA TYR A 583 -18.63 -20.19 -28.46
C TYR A 583 -17.23 -19.74 -28.02
N SER A 584 -16.21 -20.23 -28.73
CA SER A 584 -14.85 -19.71 -28.68
C SER A 584 -14.37 -19.42 -30.11
N VAL A 585 -13.59 -18.36 -30.28
CA VAL A 585 -12.89 -18.01 -31.51
C VAL A 585 -11.46 -17.58 -31.17
N SER A 586 -10.51 -17.79 -32.08
CA SER A 586 -9.15 -17.28 -31.90
C SER A 586 -8.45 -17.15 -33.25
N ILE A 587 -7.61 -16.13 -33.36
CA ILE A 587 -6.57 -15.97 -34.36
C ILE A 587 -5.36 -16.77 -33.87
N LEU A 588 -4.87 -17.67 -34.72
CA LEU A 588 -3.88 -18.68 -34.37
C LEU A 588 -2.45 -18.27 -34.74
N GLY A 589 -2.28 -17.10 -35.38
CA GLY A 589 -1.07 -16.76 -36.14
C GLY A 589 -0.98 -17.52 -37.47
N ASP A 590 0.20 -17.53 -38.09
CA ASP A 590 0.45 -18.13 -39.40
C ASP A 590 0.88 -19.60 -39.27
N ILE A 591 -0.07 -20.47 -38.97
CA ILE A 591 0.15 -21.91 -38.72
C ILE A 591 0.61 -22.67 -39.98
N ASN A 592 0.62 -22.02 -41.15
CA ASN A 592 0.97 -22.63 -42.43
C ASN A 592 2.14 -21.91 -43.16
N GLY A 593 2.59 -20.77 -42.64
CA GLY A 593 3.72 -19.99 -43.15
C GLY A 593 3.48 -19.34 -44.52
N ASP A 594 2.23 -19.02 -44.88
CA ASP A 594 1.93 -18.33 -46.13
C ASP A 594 1.85 -16.80 -46.01
N GLY A 595 2.07 -16.28 -44.80
CA GLY A 595 2.15 -14.87 -44.44
C GLY A 595 0.80 -14.23 -44.18
N TYR A 596 -0.21 -15.04 -43.85
CA TYR A 596 -1.55 -14.59 -43.44
C TYR A 596 -1.92 -15.31 -42.14
N ASP A 597 -2.48 -14.60 -41.19
CA ASP A 597 -2.91 -15.24 -39.96
C ASP A 597 -4.16 -16.10 -40.18
N ASP A 598 -4.25 -17.19 -39.42
CA ASP A 598 -5.25 -18.23 -39.55
C ASP A 598 -6.22 -18.20 -38.36
N ILE A 599 -7.42 -18.77 -38.49
CA ILE A 599 -8.45 -18.72 -37.42
C ILE A 599 -8.96 -20.09 -37.00
N ALA A 600 -9.26 -20.24 -35.71
CA ALA A 600 -10.04 -21.33 -35.14
C ALA A 600 -11.43 -20.86 -34.70
N VAL A 601 -12.39 -21.78 -34.83
CA VAL A 601 -13.77 -21.59 -34.37
C VAL A 601 -14.26 -22.84 -33.65
N GLY A 602 -14.67 -22.68 -32.39
CA GLY A 602 -15.24 -23.72 -31.55
C GLY A 602 -16.78 -23.80 -31.59
N ALA A 603 -17.30 -25.01 -31.52
CA ALA A 603 -18.73 -25.31 -31.35
C ALA A 603 -18.90 -26.52 -30.40
N PRO A 604 -18.94 -26.28 -29.07
CA PRO A 604 -18.86 -27.34 -28.06
C PRO A 604 -20.04 -28.31 -28.03
N TYR A 605 -21.18 -27.92 -28.61
CA TYR A 605 -22.39 -28.74 -28.63
C TYR A 605 -22.69 -29.34 -30.01
N TYR A 606 -21.69 -29.37 -30.91
CA TYR A 606 -21.85 -29.98 -32.22
C TYR A 606 -21.96 -31.51 -32.11
N ASP A 607 -22.98 -32.07 -32.76
CA ASP A 607 -23.23 -33.52 -32.82
C ASP A 607 -22.70 -34.10 -34.16
N LEU A 608 -21.59 -34.86 -34.16
CA LEU A 608 -21.00 -35.50 -35.36
C LEU A 608 -20.97 -37.04 -35.30
N GLY A 609 -21.79 -37.67 -34.45
CA GLY A 609 -21.75 -39.13 -34.27
C GLY A 609 -22.00 -39.51 -32.82
N SER A 610 -21.54 -38.66 -31.92
CA SER A 610 -21.91 -38.63 -30.50
C SER A 610 -22.62 -37.31 -30.17
N MET A 611 -23.30 -37.28 -29.01
CA MET A 611 -24.01 -36.09 -28.52
C MET A 611 -23.03 -35.14 -27.85
N ASN A 612 -23.04 -33.84 -28.17
CA ASN A 612 -22.19 -32.81 -27.58
C ASN A 612 -20.69 -33.18 -27.56
N GLU A 613 -20.20 -33.89 -28.59
CA GLU A 613 -18.76 -34.19 -28.66
C GLU A 613 -17.94 -32.95 -29.00
N GLY A 614 -18.58 -31.98 -29.65
CA GLY A 614 -17.98 -30.71 -30.02
C GLY A 614 -17.14 -30.82 -31.29
N ILE A 615 -16.83 -29.67 -31.86
CA ILE A 615 -16.03 -29.57 -33.08
C ILE A 615 -15.21 -28.28 -33.06
N ILE A 616 -14.02 -28.32 -33.65
CA ILE A 616 -13.22 -27.14 -33.98
C ILE A 616 -13.03 -27.09 -35.50
N HIS A 617 -13.28 -25.93 -36.08
CA HIS A 617 -13.03 -25.63 -37.48
C HIS A 617 -11.85 -24.65 -37.59
N ILE A 618 -10.88 -24.96 -38.43
CA ILE A 618 -9.78 -24.05 -38.76
C ILE A 618 -9.94 -23.54 -40.19
N PHE A 619 -9.81 -22.23 -40.37
CA PHE A 619 -9.81 -21.59 -41.68
C PHE A 619 -8.49 -20.89 -41.87
N LEU A 620 -7.87 -21.12 -43.04
CA LEU A 620 -6.65 -20.41 -43.38
C LEU A 620 -6.98 -19.01 -43.91
N GLY A 621 -6.18 -18.02 -43.49
CA GLY A 621 -6.12 -16.67 -44.00
C GLY A 621 -5.73 -16.63 -45.47
N SER A 622 -5.96 -15.48 -46.09
CA SER A 622 -5.51 -15.21 -47.45
C SER A 622 -5.69 -13.74 -47.77
N ALA A 623 -5.15 -13.26 -48.90
CA ALA A 623 -5.42 -11.91 -49.41
C ALA A 623 -6.91 -11.54 -49.64
N SER A 624 -7.86 -12.45 -49.40
CA SER A 624 -9.31 -12.17 -49.42
C SER A 624 -10.00 -12.52 -48.08
N GLY A 625 -9.20 -12.73 -47.03
CA GLY A 625 -9.59 -13.33 -45.75
C GLY A 625 -9.84 -14.83 -45.82
N PRO A 626 -10.48 -15.39 -44.78
CA PRO A 626 -10.71 -16.82 -44.63
C PRO A 626 -11.51 -17.46 -45.78
N GLY A 627 -11.19 -18.72 -46.08
CA GLY A 627 -11.91 -19.52 -47.07
C GLY A 627 -13.40 -19.77 -46.73
N ALA A 628 -14.23 -20.10 -47.72
CA ALA A 628 -15.66 -20.37 -47.51
C ALA A 628 -15.96 -21.74 -46.86
N THR A 629 -14.95 -22.58 -46.67
CA THR A 629 -15.02 -23.90 -46.04
C THR A 629 -13.79 -24.09 -45.17
N PRO A 630 -13.91 -24.77 -44.02
CA PRO A 630 -12.77 -25.01 -43.16
C PRO A 630 -11.70 -25.82 -43.88
N ALA A 631 -10.43 -25.46 -43.65
CA ALA A 631 -9.27 -26.19 -44.14
C ALA A 631 -9.08 -27.47 -43.32
N TYR A 632 -9.25 -27.37 -42.00
CA TYR A 632 -9.17 -28.48 -41.06
C TYR A 632 -10.40 -28.53 -40.16
N THR A 633 -10.73 -29.73 -39.69
CA THR A 633 -11.86 -29.95 -38.79
C THR A 633 -11.49 -31.08 -37.83
N PHE A 634 -11.65 -30.80 -36.54
CA PHE A 634 -11.30 -31.71 -35.46
C PHE A 634 -12.52 -32.10 -34.67
N ASP A 635 -12.59 -33.38 -34.32
CA ASP A 635 -13.62 -34.03 -33.52
C ASP A 635 -12.95 -35.09 -32.63
N VAL A 636 -13.62 -35.51 -31.55
CA VAL A 636 -13.03 -36.40 -30.54
C VAL A 636 -13.79 -37.71 -30.32
N ASP A 637 -14.83 -37.98 -31.10
CA ASP A 637 -15.64 -39.22 -31.09
C ASP A 637 -16.14 -39.64 -29.67
N GLN A 638 -16.25 -38.70 -28.73
CA GLN A 638 -16.70 -38.90 -27.36
C GLN A 638 -17.85 -37.94 -27.05
N GLY A 639 -19.02 -38.49 -26.70
CA GLY A 639 -20.15 -37.65 -26.30
C GLY A 639 -19.90 -36.89 -24.98
N GLU A 640 -20.44 -35.68 -24.90
CA GLU A 640 -20.29 -34.72 -23.79
C GLU A 640 -18.84 -34.27 -23.55
N ALA A 641 -17.93 -34.43 -24.52
CA ALA A 641 -16.55 -33.96 -24.38
C ALA A 641 -16.40 -32.43 -24.48
N HIS A 642 -17.35 -31.76 -25.14
CA HIS A 642 -17.36 -30.31 -25.34
C HIS A 642 -16.11 -29.73 -26.01
N LEU A 643 -15.56 -30.41 -27.02
CA LEU A 643 -14.48 -29.86 -27.85
C LEU A 643 -14.89 -28.51 -28.47
N GLY A 644 -14.06 -27.49 -28.31
CA GLY A 644 -14.36 -26.13 -28.77
C GLY A 644 -15.01 -25.24 -27.69
N ILE A 645 -14.96 -25.66 -26.41
CA ILE A 645 -15.21 -24.74 -25.28
C ILE A 645 -14.14 -23.65 -25.24
N ASN A 646 -12.89 -24.00 -25.53
CA ASN A 646 -11.75 -23.08 -25.55
C ASN A 646 -10.73 -23.56 -26.59
N VAL A 647 -10.30 -22.64 -27.45
CA VAL A 647 -9.29 -22.84 -28.50
C VAL A 647 -8.49 -21.56 -28.63
N THR A 648 -7.19 -21.68 -28.81
CA THR A 648 -6.27 -20.54 -28.89
C THR A 648 -5.01 -20.90 -29.68
N GLY A 649 -4.31 -19.89 -30.20
CA GLY A 649 -2.93 -20.03 -30.65
C GLY A 649 -2.00 -20.34 -29.47
N ALA A 650 -1.07 -21.28 -29.66
CA ALA A 650 -0.06 -21.61 -28.67
C ALA A 650 1.24 -20.80 -28.86
N GLY A 651 1.37 -20.07 -29.96
CA GLY A 651 2.65 -19.56 -30.46
C GLY A 651 3.50 -20.69 -31.07
N ASP A 652 4.76 -20.40 -31.40
CA ASP A 652 5.72 -21.38 -31.92
C ASP A 652 6.38 -22.14 -30.76
N VAL A 653 5.63 -23.07 -30.17
CA VAL A 653 6.08 -23.84 -28.99
C VAL A 653 7.20 -24.83 -29.31
N ASN A 654 7.48 -25.04 -30.59
CA ASN A 654 8.46 -26.01 -31.07
C ASN A 654 9.68 -25.39 -31.79
N GLY A 655 9.64 -24.08 -32.06
CA GLY A 655 10.71 -23.27 -32.63
C GLY A 655 10.99 -23.56 -34.10
N ASP A 656 10.00 -24.01 -34.87
CA ASP A 656 10.15 -24.30 -36.30
C ASP A 656 9.70 -23.16 -37.22
N GLY A 657 9.20 -22.07 -36.63
CA GLY A 657 8.82 -20.82 -37.27
C GLY A 657 7.39 -20.80 -37.80
N TYR A 658 6.54 -21.71 -37.34
CA TYR A 658 5.10 -21.73 -37.61
C TYR A 658 4.36 -21.71 -36.27
N ASP A 659 3.27 -20.94 -36.19
CA ASP A 659 2.47 -20.93 -34.97
C ASP A 659 1.75 -22.28 -34.76
N ASP A 660 1.61 -22.68 -33.51
CA ASP A 660 1.01 -23.93 -33.10
C ASP A 660 -0.38 -23.71 -32.47
N ILE A 661 -1.18 -24.78 -32.36
CA ILE A 661 -2.59 -24.68 -31.96
C ILE A 661 -2.82 -25.42 -30.66
N LEU A 662 -3.57 -24.81 -29.73
CA LEU A 662 -3.92 -25.39 -28.43
C LEU A 662 -5.43 -25.54 -28.24
N PHE A 663 -5.86 -26.76 -27.91
CA PHE A 663 -7.27 -27.10 -27.63
C PHE A 663 -7.49 -27.45 -26.17
N GLY A 664 -8.56 -26.91 -25.58
CA GLY A 664 -9.10 -27.32 -24.29
C GLY A 664 -10.33 -28.23 -24.45
N ILE A 665 -10.35 -29.37 -23.77
CA ILE A 665 -11.45 -30.34 -23.81
C ILE A 665 -11.76 -30.81 -22.38
N PRO A 666 -12.43 -29.98 -21.56
CA PRO A 666 -12.54 -30.19 -20.12
C PRO A 666 -13.30 -31.45 -19.71
N ASP A 667 -14.21 -31.93 -20.55
CA ASP A 667 -15.08 -33.08 -20.23
C ASP A 667 -14.68 -34.35 -21.01
N TYR A 668 -13.46 -34.38 -21.55
CA TYR A 668 -12.92 -35.60 -22.15
C TYR A 668 -12.59 -36.64 -21.08
N ASP A 669 -12.88 -37.91 -21.36
CA ASP A 669 -12.71 -39.03 -20.43
C ASP A 669 -11.52 -39.89 -20.88
N VAL A 670 -10.36 -39.74 -20.25
CA VAL A 670 -9.20 -40.59 -20.55
C VAL A 670 -9.08 -41.74 -19.56
N SER A 671 -8.87 -41.40 -18.29
CA SER A 671 -8.60 -42.35 -17.21
C SER A 671 -9.80 -42.50 -16.27
N CYS A 672 -10.58 -41.44 -16.13
CA CYS A 672 -11.86 -41.40 -15.44
C CYS A 672 -12.75 -40.26 -15.97
N THR A 673 -13.94 -40.11 -15.39
CA THR A 673 -14.93 -39.14 -15.84
C THR A 673 -14.46 -37.70 -15.60
N ASP A 674 -14.56 -36.88 -16.64
CA ASP A 674 -14.25 -35.46 -16.69
C ASP A 674 -12.84 -35.13 -16.13
N ASP A 675 -11.83 -35.99 -16.39
CA ASP A 675 -10.43 -35.65 -16.06
C ASP A 675 -9.92 -34.51 -16.94
N GLY A 676 -10.44 -34.40 -18.16
CA GLY A 676 -10.18 -33.30 -19.07
C GLY A 676 -8.79 -33.39 -19.70
N VAL A 677 -8.65 -32.80 -20.88
CA VAL A 677 -7.41 -32.81 -21.66
C VAL A 677 -7.14 -31.48 -22.31
N ALA A 678 -5.85 -31.21 -22.53
CA ALA A 678 -5.40 -30.18 -23.47
C ALA A 678 -4.51 -30.82 -24.53
N MET A 679 -4.59 -30.34 -25.77
CA MET A 679 -3.89 -30.93 -26.92
C MET A 679 -3.21 -29.85 -27.75
N ILE A 680 -1.99 -30.13 -28.23
CA ILE A 680 -1.28 -29.27 -29.18
C ILE A 680 -1.14 -29.96 -30.52
N PHE A 681 -1.33 -29.17 -31.57
CA PHE A 681 -1.05 -29.52 -32.96
C PHE A 681 -0.05 -28.54 -33.53
N PHE A 682 1.06 -29.06 -34.07
CA PHE A 682 2.06 -28.16 -34.64
C PHE A 682 1.63 -27.60 -36.00
N GLY A 683 1.97 -26.33 -36.24
CA GLY A 683 1.92 -25.71 -37.55
C GLY A 683 2.74 -26.50 -38.57
N ASP A 684 2.26 -26.57 -39.81
CA ASP A 684 3.01 -27.22 -40.89
C ASP A 684 2.58 -26.63 -42.25
N PRO A 685 3.53 -26.15 -43.07
CA PRO A 685 3.23 -25.55 -44.38
C PRO A 685 2.70 -26.53 -45.42
N ALA A 686 2.78 -27.84 -45.16
CA ALA A 686 2.23 -28.89 -46.01
C ALA A 686 0.87 -29.37 -45.53
N GLU A 687 0.76 -29.81 -44.27
CA GLU A 687 -0.47 -30.35 -43.69
C GLU A 687 -0.35 -30.52 -42.16
N ILE A 688 -1.29 -29.93 -41.42
CA ILE A 688 -1.43 -30.17 -39.98
C ILE A 688 -1.89 -31.61 -39.74
N THR A 689 -1.21 -32.30 -38.84
CA THR A 689 -1.50 -33.72 -38.63
C THR A 689 -2.82 -33.91 -37.87
N TYR A 690 -3.56 -34.98 -38.20
CA TYR A 690 -4.84 -35.28 -37.53
C TYR A 690 -4.68 -35.73 -36.07
N TYR A 691 -3.48 -36.15 -35.65
CA TYR A 691 -3.21 -36.60 -34.29
C TYR A 691 -2.43 -35.52 -33.54
N PRO A 692 -2.72 -35.27 -32.25
CA PRO A 692 -2.01 -34.25 -31.49
C PRO A 692 -0.53 -34.61 -31.36
N ASN A 693 0.31 -33.59 -31.46
CA ASN A 693 1.76 -33.66 -31.26
C ASN A 693 2.09 -33.80 -29.77
N TRP A 694 1.28 -33.15 -28.91
CA TRP A 694 1.42 -33.18 -27.46
C TRP A 694 0.04 -33.22 -26.79
N VAL A 695 -0.05 -33.88 -25.62
CA VAL A 695 -1.29 -34.06 -24.87
C VAL A 695 -1.04 -33.98 -23.37
N HIS A 696 -1.81 -33.13 -22.69
CA HIS A 696 -1.98 -33.14 -21.25
C HIS A 696 -3.29 -33.83 -20.85
N ILE A 697 -3.26 -34.56 -19.74
CA ILE A 697 -4.41 -35.24 -19.16
C ILE A 697 -4.49 -34.80 -17.70
N GLY A 698 -5.67 -34.41 -17.23
CA GLY A 698 -5.89 -34.06 -15.84
C GLY A 698 -5.46 -35.15 -14.88
N TYR A 699 -4.96 -34.74 -13.71
CA TYR A 699 -4.34 -35.65 -12.75
C TYR A 699 -5.36 -36.42 -11.91
N SER A 700 -6.58 -35.89 -11.76
CA SER A 700 -7.69 -36.45 -11.01
C SER A 700 -9.03 -36.34 -11.74
N CYS A 701 -10.02 -37.09 -11.26
CA CYS A 701 -11.34 -37.16 -11.90
C CYS A 701 -12.17 -35.91 -11.58
N GLY A 702 -12.76 -35.31 -12.60
CA GLY A 702 -13.57 -34.11 -12.45
C GLY A 702 -12.77 -32.82 -12.37
N ASP A 703 -11.44 -32.86 -12.55
CA ASP A 703 -10.56 -31.69 -12.54
C ASP A 703 -10.92 -30.69 -13.64
N LYS A 704 -11.52 -31.19 -14.73
CA LYS A 704 -11.82 -30.44 -15.95
C LYS A 704 -10.58 -29.74 -16.48
N SER A 705 -9.44 -30.45 -16.53
CA SER A 705 -8.22 -29.86 -17.06
C SER A 705 -8.40 -29.49 -18.53
N GLY A 706 -7.86 -28.34 -18.95
CA GLY A 706 -8.12 -27.78 -20.27
C GLY A 706 -9.48 -27.07 -20.37
N TYR A 707 -10.08 -26.67 -19.24
CA TYR A 707 -11.25 -25.78 -19.26
C TYR A 707 -10.89 -24.41 -19.84
N SER A 708 -9.74 -23.89 -19.42
CA SER A 708 -9.09 -22.72 -20.02
C SER A 708 -7.69 -23.13 -20.46
N VAL A 709 -7.28 -22.64 -21.63
CA VAL A 709 -5.94 -22.82 -22.19
C VAL A 709 -5.49 -21.49 -22.79
N ALA A 710 -4.19 -21.18 -22.73
CA ALA A 710 -3.60 -19.98 -23.33
C ALA A 710 -2.14 -20.23 -23.72
N GLY A 711 -1.69 -19.60 -24.81
CA GLY A 711 -0.26 -19.32 -24.99
C GLY A 711 0.21 -18.41 -23.87
N ALA A 712 1.27 -18.80 -23.17
CA ALA A 712 1.86 -18.02 -22.10
C ALA A 712 2.91 -17.02 -22.62
N GLY A 713 3.30 -17.13 -23.89
CA GLY A 713 4.48 -16.47 -24.44
C GLY A 713 5.76 -17.18 -24.00
N ASP A 714 6.93 -16.61 -24.26
CA ASP A 714 8.22 -17.14 -23.83
C ASP A 714 8.55 -16.64 -22.42
N VAL A 715 7.96 -17.28 -21.40
CA VAL A 715 8.09 -16.87 -20.00
C VAL A 715 9.49 -17.10 -19.43
N ASN A 716 10.37 -17.75 -20.21
CA ASN A 716 11.70 -18.15 -19.81
C ASN A 716 12.83 -17.63 -20.74
N ALA A 717 12.47 -16.87 -21.76
CA ALA A 717 13.32 -16.23 -22.76
C ALA A 717 14.28 -17.21 -23.48
N ASP A 718 13.86 -18.45 -23.73
CA ASP A 718 14.67 -19.45 -24.43
C ASP A 718 14.38 -19.58 -25.94
N GLY A 719 13.42 -18.80 -26.43
CA GLY A 719 13.05 -18.64 -27.83
C GLY A 719 11.99 -19.64 -28.30
N TYR A 720 11.26 -20.28 -27.39
CA TYR A 720 10.11 -21.13 -27.66
C TYR A 720 8.92 -20.57 -26.87
N ASP A 721 7.75 -20.50 -27.49
CA ASP A 721 6.57 -20.10 -26.75
C ASP A 721 6.15 -21.19 -25.75
N ASP A 722 5.68 -20.77 -24.59
CA ASP A 722 5.24 -21.62 -23.49
C ASP A 722 3.70 -21.64 -23.44
N ILE A 723 3.12 -22.60 -22.72
CA ILE A 723 1.65 -22.72 -22.58
C ILE A 723 1.21 -22.88 -21.13
N ILE A 724 0.01 -22.38 -20.84
CA ILE A 724 -0.64 -22.54 -19.54
C ILE A 724 -2.01 -23.22 -19.69
N ILE A 725 -2.33 -24.11 -18.74
CA ILE A 725 -3.56 -24.89 -18.71
C ILE A 725 -4.23 -24.73 -17.35
N GLY A 726 -5.53 -24.39 -17.35
CA GLY A 726 -6.37 -24.31 -16.17
C GLY A 726 -7.18 -25.58 -15.92
N ALA A 727 -7.26 -25.97 -14.65
CA ALA A 727 -8.07 -27.07 -14.12
C ALA A 727 -8.91 -26.56 -12.93
N PRO A 728 -9.98 -25.81 -13.16
CA PRO A 728 -10.70 -25.06 -12.12
C PRO A 728 -11.33 -25.94 -11.04
N ASN A 729 -11.55 -27.22 -11.33
CA ASN A 729 -12.15 -28.15 -10.37
C ASN A 729 -11.13 -29.03 -9.66
N ALA A 730 -9.83 -28.89 -9.93
CA ALA A 730 -8.80 -29.74 -9.35
C ALA A 730 -8.83 -29.75 -7.80
N TYR A 731 -8.56 -30.94 -7.24
CA TYR A 731 -8.76 -31.25 -5.82
C TYR A 731 -7.46 -31.76 -5.15
N GLU A 732 -6.76 -30.91 -4.39
CA GLU A 732 -5.69 -31.39 -3.49
C GLU A 732 -6.07 -31.32 -1.99
N THR A 733 -6.29 -30.12 -1.46
CA THR A 733 -6.44 -29.88 0.00
C THR A 733 -7.84 -29.47 0.44
N TYR A 734 -8.60 -28.85 -0.47
CA TYR A 734 -9.97 -28.34 -0.29
C TYR A 734 -10.83 -28.79 -1.48
N SER A 735 -12.16 -28.82 -1.34
CA SER A 735 -13.02 -29.04 -2.52
C SER A 735 -12.87 -27.84 -3.47
N THR A 736 -12.66 -28.09 -4.77
CA THR A 736 -12.82 -27.09 -5.85
C THR A 736 -11.94 -25.84 -5.69
N ALA A 737 -10.70 -26.02 -5.20
CA ALA A 737 -9.74 -24.91 -5.13
C ALA A 737 -9.25 -24.48 -6.52
N GLY A 738 -9.14 -25.44 -7.46
CA GLY A 738 -8.62 -25.22 -8.81
C GLY A 738 -7.10 -25.17 -8.88
N GLU A 739 -6.55 -25.48 -10.05
CA GLU A 739 -5.12 -25.47 -10.33
C GLU A 739 -4.82 -24.88 -11.71
N ALA A 740 -3.58 -24.41 -11.88
CA ALA A 740 -3.03 -24.03 -13.17
C ALA A 740 -1.63 -24.64 -13.35
N TYR A 741 -1.31 -25.03 -14.58
CA TYR A 741 -0.08 -25.71 -14.95
C TYR A 741 0.61 -25.01 -16.13
N LEU A 742 1.88 -24.67 -15.98
CA LEU A 742 2.72 -24.14 -17.04
C LEU A 742 3.62 -25.24 -17.61
N TYR A 743 3.68 -25.34 -18.94
CA TYR A 743 4.61 -26.21 -19.65
C TYR A 743 5.50 -25.36 -20.54
N LEU A 744 6.81 -25.50 -20.37
CA LEU A 744 7.77 -24.80 -21.21
C LEU A 744 7.85 -25.45 -22.58
N GLY A 745 7.93 -24.63 -23.63
CA GLY A 745 8.19 -25.03 -25.01
C GLY A 745 9.58 -25.62 -25.20
N GLY A 746 9.84 -26.10 -26.40
CA GLY A 746 11.14 -26.64 -26.75
C GLY A 746 11.18 -27.37 -28.08
N PRO A 747 12.34 -27.84 -28.54
CA PRO A 747 12.53 -28.37 -29.90
C PRO A 747 11.65 -29.57 -30.31
N GLU A 748 10.97 -30.20 -29.37
CA GLU A 748 10.05 -31.32 -29.61
C GLU A 748 8.61 -30.97 -29.16
N GLY A 749 8.34 -29.68 -28.94
CA GLY A 749 7.18 -29.11 -28.26
C GLY A 749 7.32 -29.12 -26.73
N PRO A 750 6.21 -28.84 -26.03
CA PRO A 750 6.23 -28.66 -24.58
C PRO A 750 6.65 -29.92 -23.82
N ASP A 751 7.23 -29.70 -22.65
CA ASP A 751 7.69 -30.79 -21.79
C ASP A 751 6.53 -31.70 -21.31
N TYR A 752 6.86 -32.94 -20.93
CA TYR A 752 5.83 -33.91 -20.49
C TYR A 752 5.28 -33.61 -19.09
N PHE A 753 6.04 -32.89 -18.26
CA PHE A 753 5.65 -32.51 -16.91
C PHE A 753 5.59 -31.00 -16.83
N PRO A 754 4.67 -30.43 -16.05
CA PRO A 754 4.62 -29.00 -15.86
C PRO A 754 5.88 -28.56 -15.11
N GLU A 755 6.52 -27.50 -15.60
CA GLU A 755 7.66 -26.90 -14.90
C GLU A 755 7.17 -26.15 -13.66
N TRP A 756 5.99 -25.53 -13.78
CA TRP A 756 5.39 -24.74 -12.72
C TRP A 756 3.91 -25.10 -12.54
N GLN A 757 3.46 -25.07 -11.28
CA GLN A 757 2.09 -25.36 -10.90
C GLN A 757 1.68 -24.51 -9.69
N VAL A 758 0.40 -24.14 -9.63
CA VAL A 758 -0.20 -23.47 -8.48
C VAL A 758 -1.60 -24.01 -8.21
N SER A 759 -2.00 -23.99 -6.93
CA SER A 759 -3.34 -24.37 -6.47
C SER A 759 -4.03 -23.19 -5.80
N GLY A 760 -5.36 -23.15 -5.86
CA GLY A 760 -6.18 -22.14 -5.18
C GLY A 760 -5.93 -22.10 -3.67
N GLU A 761 -6.08 -20.91 -3.08
CA GLU A 761 -5.74 -20.66 -1.67
C GLU A 761 -6.85 -21.13 -0.71
N SER A 762 -8.09 -21.30 -1.19
CA SER A 762 -9.30 -21.65 -0.44
C SER A 762 -10.22 -22.62 -1.19
N ALA A 763 -11.22 -23.16 -0.48
CA ALA A 763 -12.24 -24.02 -1.07
C ALA A 763 -13.16 -23.20 -2.00
N ASP A 764 -13.54 -23.80 -3.12
CA ASP A 764 -14.43 -23.20 -4.13
C ASP A 764 -13.86 -21.98 -4.87
N ASP A 765 -12.55 -21.71 -4.76
CA ASP A 765 -11.86 -20.59 -5.42
C ASP A 765 -11.90 -20.67 -6.95
N ASN A 766 -11.98 -21.89 -7.50
CA ASN A 766 -11.95 -22.16 -8.94
C ASN A 766 -10.75 -21.48 -9.66
N LEU A 767 -9.55 -21.54 -9.06
CA LEU A 767 -8.34 -21.03 -9.69
C LEU A 767 -8.11 -21.70 -11.05
N GLY A 768 -7.75 -20.92 -12.08
CA GLY A 768 -7.55 -21.44 -13.44
C GLY A 768 -8.85 -21.58 -14.23
N LEU A 769 -9.95 -20.97 -13.78
CA LEU A 769 -11.17 -20.87 -14.59
C LEU A 769 -10.97 -19.97 -15.82
N TYR A 770 -10.17 -18.93 -15.66
CA TYR A 770 -9.70 -18.04 -16.72
C TYR A 770 -8.19 -17.85 -16.54
N ILE A 771 -7.48 -17.80 -17.66
CA ILE A 771 -6.03 -17.60 -17.76
C ILE A 771 -5.76 -16.78 -19.04
N SER A 772 -4.70 -15.99 -19.02
CA SER A 772 -4.25 -15.21 -20.17
C SER A 772 -2.78 -14.83 -19.96
N THR A 773 -2.03 -14.62 -21.02
CA THR A 773 -0.72 -13.95 -20.92
C THR A 773 -0.93 -12.47 -20.55
N ALA A 774 -0.02 -11.90 -19.77
CA ALA A 774 0.10 -10.46 -19.57
C ALA A 774 1.10 -9.83 -20.56
N GLY A 775 1.75 -10.63 -21.41
CA GLY A 775 2.95 -10.20 -22.12
C GLY A 775 4.09 -9.87 -21.15
N ASP A 776 5.13 -9.19 -21.63
CA ASP A 776 6.22 -8.69 -20.79
C ASP A 776 5.80 -7.38 -20.10
N TYR A 777 4.95 -7.53 -19.08
CA TYR A 777 4.35 -6.41 -18.34
C TYR A 777 5.38 -5.45 -17.74
N ASN A 778 6.61 -5.94 -17.54
CA ASN A 778 7.66 -5.22 -16.86
C ASN A 778 8.91 -4.92 -17.71
N ALA A 779 8.88 -5.30 -18.99
CA ALA A 779 9.96 -5.20 -19.96
C ALA A 779 11.31 -5.81 -19.50
N ASP A 780 11.30 -6.93 -18.75
CA ASP A 780 12.52 -7.64 -18.36
C ASP A 780 12.96 -8.74 -19.34
N GLY A 781 12.20 -8.92 -20.42
CA GLY A 781 12.43 -9.85 -21.52
C GLY A 781 11.83 -11.23 -21.28
N TYR A 782 10.94 -11.38 -20.30
CA TYR A 782 10.23 -12.63 -19.99
C TYR A 782 8.74 -12.36 -19.99
N ASP A 783 7.95 -13.17 -20.69
CA ASP A 783 6.50 -13.01 -20.67
C ASP A 783 5.90 -13.37 -19.29
N ASP A 784 4.88 -12.63 -18.87
CA ASP A 784 4.19 -12.73 -17.60
C ASP A 784 2.77 -13.31 -17.79
N VAL A 785 2.13 -13.81 -16.73
CA VAL A 785 0.85 -14.55 -16.82
C VAL A 785 -0.17 -14.13 -15.78
N LEU A 786 -1.44 -14.01 -16.21
CA LEU A 786 -2.61 -13.75 -15.38
C LEU A 786 -3.42 -15.03 -15.13
N ILE A 787 -3.82 -15.24 -13.87
CA ILE A 787 -4.63 -16.39 -13.45
C ILE A 787 -5.80 -15.93 -12.59
N GLY A 788 -7.02 -16.31 -12.96
CA GLY A 788 -8.25 -15.93 -12.27
C GLY A 788 -8.73 -16.95 -11.25
N SER A 789 -9.35 -16.45 -10.19
CA SER A 789 -10.09 -17.18 -9.16
C SER A 789 -11.43 -16.48 -8.92
N ASN A 790 -12.44 -16.87 -9.70
CA ASN A 790 -13.72 -16.16 -9.81
C ASN A 790 -14.58 -16.25 -8.53
N ASN A 791 -14.38 -17.26 -7.69
CA ASN A 791 -15.20 -17.50 -6.49
C ASN A 791 -14.43 -17.31 -5.17
N TYR A 792 -13.30 -16.60 -5.22
CA TYR A 792 -12.53 -16.29 -4.01
C TYR A 792 -13.40 -15.54 -3.00
N ASN A 793 -13.56 -16.11 -1.79
CA ASN A 793 -14.47 -15.60 -0.76
C ASN A 793 -13.71 -14.79 0.32
N TYR A 794 -13.89 -13.46 0.34
CA TYR A 794 -13.50 -12.63 1.49
C TYR A 794 -14.67 -12.59 2.50
N GLY A 795 -14.81 -13.65 3.30
CA GLY A 795 -15.90 -13.75 4.29
C GLY A 795 -17.13 -14.50 3.77
N SER A 796 -18.30 -13.87 3.69
CA SER A 796 -19.58 -14.54 3.34
C SER A 796 -20.08 -14.29 1.91
N ASP A 797 -19.34 -13.56 1.07
CA ASP A 797 -19.70 -13.31 -0.34
C ASP A 797 -18.47 -13.45 -1.27
N PRO A 798 -18.63 -14.04 -2.47
CA PRO A 798 -17.57 -14.16 -3.47
C PRO A 798 -17.29 -12.80 -4.14
N GLN A 799 -16.01 -12.45 -4.32
CA GLN A 799 -15.57 -11.15 -4.85
C GLN A 799 -14.64 -11.25 -6.06
N GLY A 800 -14.22 -12.46 -6.47
CA GLY A 800 -13.28 -12.66 -7.58
C GLY A 800 -11.87 -12.13 -7.31
N LEU A 801 -10.85 -12.77 -7.90
CA LEU A 801 -9.45 -12.40 -7.71
C LEU A 801 -8.63 -12.75 -8.96
N VAL A 802 -7.75 -11.85 -9.40
CA VAL A 802 -6.73 -12.13 -10.43
C VAL A 802 -5.34 -12.08 -9.81
N PHE A 803 -4.50 -13.04 -10.20
CA PHE A 803 -3.10 -13.11 -9.82
C PHE A 803 -2.21 -12.85 -11.03
N LEU A 804 -1.21 -11.97 -10.88
CA LEU A 804 -0.15 -11.77 -11.86
C LEU A 804 1.12 -12.50 -11.40
N TYR A 805 1.64 -13.40 -12.23
CA TYR A 805 2.87 -14.16 -12.02
C TYR A 805 3.92 -13.73 -13.04
N MET A 806 5.16 -13.50 -12.58
CA MET A 806 6.19 -12.98 -13.47
C MET A 806 7.04 -14.11 -14.08
N GLY A 807 7.41 -13.94 -15.34
CA GLY A 807 8.41 -14.73 -16.04
C GLY A 807 9.80 -14.58 -15.43
N ASN A 808 10.66 -15.59 -15.63
CA ASN A 808 12.06 -15.59 -15.20
C ASN A 808 12.84 -16.71 -15.93
N PRO A 809 14.18 -16.77 -15.82
CA PRO A 809 15.00 -17.78 -16.53
C PRO A 809 14.70 -19.26 -16.23
N THR A 810 13.75 -19.57 -15.35
CA THR A 810 13.31 -20.93 -15.00
C THR A 810 11.80 -21.13 -15.20
N GLY A 811 11.10 -20.23 -15.88
CA GLY A 811 9.64 -20.23 -16.03
C GLY A 811 8.98 -19.18 -15.13
N LEU A 812 7.78 -19.45 -14.60
CA LEU A 812 7.08 -18.49 -13.74
C LEU A 812 7.60 -18.43 -12.29
N SER A 813 7.40 -17.28 -11.64
CA SER A 813 7.75 -17.07 -10.23
C SER A 813 6.92 -17.98 -9.29
N PRO A 814 7.51 -18.55 -8.23
CA PRO A 814 6.76 -19.39 -7.28
C PRO A 814 5.67 -18.66 -6.49
N ASN A 815 5.78 -17.34 -6.38
CA ASN A 815 4.79 -16.46 -5.74
C ASN A 815 4.26 -15.48 -6.78
N HIS A 816 2.99 -15.09 -6.68
CA HIS A 816 2.43 -14.02 -7.48
C HIS A 816 3.10 -12.68 -7.13
N TYR A 817 3.28 -11.82 -8.12
CA TYR A 817 3.73 -10.44 -7.94
C TYR A 817 2.62 -9.56 -7.38
N LYS A 818 1.40 -9.71 -7.91
CA LYS A 818 0.25 -8.89 -7.51
C LYS A 818 -1.02 -9.72 -7.38
N ARG A 819 -1.80 -9.38 -6.34
CA ARG A 819 -3.20 -9.79 -6.16
C ARG A 819 -4.07 -8.61 -6.55
N ILE A 820 -5.00 -8.84 -7.46
CA ILE A 820 -5.84 -7.78 -8.00
C ILE A 820 -7.29 -8.14 -7.70
N TYR A 821 -7.95 -7.31 -6.91
CA TYR A 821 -9.35 -7.44 -6.54
C TYR A 821 -9.99 -6.05 -6.46
N LYS A 822 -11.19 -5.91 -7.01
CA LYS A 822 -12.02 -4.70 -6.91
C LYS A 822 -13.47 -5.17 -6.75
N GLY A 823 -14.08 -4.90 -5.60
CA GLY A 823 -15.49 -5.26 -5.44
C GLY A 823 -16.05 -5.13 -4.03
N THR A 824 -17.17 -4.44 -3.93
CA THR A 824 -18.19 -4.60 -2.89
C THR A 824 -19.21 -5.65 -3.35
N HIS A 825 -19.64 -6.57 -2.48
CA HIS A 825 -20.71 -7.58 -2.63
C HIS A 825 -21.24 -7.91 -4.06
N ASN A 826 -21.06 -9.17 -4.52
CA ASN A 826 -21.74 -9.78 -5.69
C ASN A 826 -21.44 -9.23 -7.09
N THR A 827 -20.31 -8.56 -7.31
CA THR A 827 -19.87 -8.18 -8.65
C THR A 827 -18.95 -9.27 -9.21
N TYR A 828 -19.26 -9.82 -10.40
CA TYR A 828 -18.49 -10.88 -11.08
C TYR A 828 -17.12 -10.36 -11.59
N PHE A 829 -16.28 -9.85 -10.68
CA PHE A 829 -14.91 -9.46 -10.93
C PHE A 829 -14.05 -10.70 -11.23
N ALA A 830 -12.98 -10.55 -12.04
CA ALA A 830 -12.07 -11.64 -12.43
C ALA A 830 -12.70 -12.78 -13.27
N LYS A 831 -13.89 -12.55 -13.86
CA LYS A 831 -14.50 -13.48 -14.81
C LYS A 831 -13.97 -13.31 -16.24
N HIS A 832 -13.47 -12.13 -16.60
CA HIS A 832 -12.86 -11.87 -17.90
C HIS A 832 -11.66 -10.95 -17.72
N PHE A 833 -10.50 -11.34 -18.24
CA PHE A 833 -9.29 -10.53 -18.30
C PHE A 833 -8.43 -11.01 -19.46
N THR A 834 -7.59 -10.12 -19.99
CA THR A 834 -6.63 -10.46 -21.03
C THR A 834 -5.44 -9.50 -21.01
N GLY A 835 -4.29 -9.96 -21.49
CA GLY A 835 -3.21 -9.08 -21.94
C GLY A 835 -3.70 -8.15 -23.04
N GLY A 836 -3.17 -6.93 -23.04
CA GLY A 836 -3.53 -5.85 -23.96
C GLY A 836 -2.42 -5.45 -24.93
N GLY A 837 -1.20 -5.99 -24.79
CA GLY A 837 -0.05 -5.44 -25.50
C GLY A 837 0.26 -4.02 -25.01
N ASP A 838 1.04 -3.25 -25.75
CA ASP A 838 1.48 -1.91 -25.38
C ASP A 838 0.49 -0.86 -25.87
N ILE A 839 -0.64 -0.74 -25.16
CA ILE A 839 -1.79 0.11 -25.52
C ILE A 839 -1.47 1.60 -25.52
N ASN A 840 -0.34 1.93 -24.89
CA ASN A 840 0.12 3.29 -24.69
C ASN A 840 1.47 3.59 -25.37
N GLY A 841 2.05 2.61 -26.07
CA GLY A 841 3.31 2.76 -26.82
C GLY A 841 4.55 3.06 -25.97
N ASP A 842 4.56 2.75 -24.67
CA ASP A 842 5.69 2.99 -23.76
C ASP A 842 6.72 1.83 -23.71
N GLY A 843 6.43 0.73 -24.39
CA GLY A 843 7.23 -0.46 -24.51
C GLY A 843 7.03 -1.48 -23.40
N TYR A 844 5.97 -1.36 -22.61
CA TYR A 844 5.57 -2.33 -21.59
C TYR A 844 4.20 -2.91 -21.94
N ASP A 845 4.05 -4.23 -21.82
CA ASP A 845 2.75 -4.83 -22.08
C ASP A 845 1.73 -4.48 -20.96
N ASP A 846 0.53 -4.13 -21.38
CA ASP A 846 -0.60 -3.77 -20.54
C ASP A 846 -1.58 -4.94 -20.41
N PHE A 847 -2.56 -4.84 -19.52
CA PHE A 847 -3.67 -5.78 -19.47
C PHE A 847 -4.94 -5.12 -18.93
N ALA A 848 -6.11 -5.73 -19.15
CA ALA A 848 -7.33 -5.27 -18.49
C ALA A 848 -8.17 -6.39 -17.90
N ILE A 849 -9.02 -6.01 -16.94
CA ILE A 849 -9.89 -6.89 -16.18
C ILE A 849 -11.31 -6.33 -16.20
N GLY A 850 -12.28 -7.17 -16.54
CA GLY A 850 -13.70 -6.83 -16.52
C GLY A 850 -14.40 -7.17 -15.20
N GLU A 851 -15.38 -6.36 -14.85
CA GLU A 851 -16.33 -6.55 -13.75
C GLU A 851 -17.76 -6.44 -14.32
N GLU A 852 -18.43 -7.57 -14.52
CA GLU A 852 -19.64 -7.64 -15.38
C GLU A 852 -20.92 -7.07 -14.75
N ASP A 853 -21.03 -7.09 -13.41
CA ASP A 853 -22.26 -6.73 -12.69
C ASP A 853 -22.09 -5.51 -11.77
N PHE A 854 -21.19 -4.58 -12.12
CA PHE A 854 -21.08 -3.32 -11.40
C PHE A 854 -22.41 -2.52 -11.49
N THR A 855 -22.99 -2.14 -10.35
CA THR A 855 -24.27 -1.39 -10.26
C THR A 855 -24.09 -0.07 -9.53
N VAL A 856 -24.48 1.05 -10.16
CA VAL A 856 -24.37 2.40 -9.56
C VAL A 856 -25.66 2.83 -8.80
N THR A 857 -26.79 2.15 -8.99
CA THR A 857 -28.03 2.27 -8.18
C THR A 857 -28.89 1.00 -8.35
N ASP A 858 -29.87 0.75 -7.47
CA ASP A 858 -30.76 -0.43 -7.41
C ASP A 858 -31.52 -0.82 -8.71
N GLU A 859 -31.31 -0.13 -9.84
CA GLU A 859 -31.84 -0.52 -11.15
C GLU A 859 -30.81 -0.20 -12.25
N ASN A 860 -29.79 -1.06 -12.45
CA ASN A 860 -29.21 -1.54 -13.74
C ASN A 860 -27.74 -2.00 -13.57
N ASN A 861 -27.44 -3.26 -13.94
CA ASN A 861 -26.08 -3.81 -14.07
C ASN A 861 -25.39 -3.14 -15.27
N ILE A 862 -24.41 -2.26 -15.02
CA ILE A 862 -23.72 -1.50 -16.06
C ILE A 862 -22.28 -1.98 -16.33
N GLY A 863 -21.72 -2.87 -15.53
CA GLY A 863 -20.36 -3.39 -15.75
C GLY A 863 -19.24 -2.34 -15.71
N ARG A 864 -17.98 -2.77 -15.67
CA ARG A 864 -16.78 -1.92 -15.65
C ARG A 864 -15.57 -2.66 -16.21
N VAL A 865 -14.61 -1.92 -16.77
CA VAL A 865 -13.29 -2.43 -17.17
C VAL A 865 -12.19 -1.64 -16.47
N TYR A 866 -11.20 -2.36 -15.92
CA TYR A 866 -10.01 -1.83 -15.29
C TYR A 866 -8.81 -2.06 -16.20
N LEU A 867 -8.17 -1.00 -16.68
CA LEU A 867 -6.95 -1.08 -17.47
C LEU A 867 -5.72 -0.94 -16.54
N PHE A 868 -4.73 -1.78 -16.75
CA PHE A 868 -3.51 -1.87 -15.96
C PHE A 868 -2.33 -1.69 -16.88
N LEU A 869 -1.74 -0.49 -16.84
CA LEU A 869 -0.55 -0.26 -17.65
C LEU A 869 0.69 -0.96 -17.08
N GLY A 870 1.49 -1.50 -17.99
CA GLY A 870 2.82 -2.01 -17.82
C GLY A 870 3.75 -0.94 -17.23
N LYS A 871 4.76 -1.38 -16.48
CA LYS A 871 5.75 -0.47 -15.90
C LYS A 871 7.00 -1.19 -15.44
N PRO A 872 8.15 -0.49 -15.40
CA PRO A 872 9.38 -1.09 -14.88
C PRO A 872 9.23 -1.46 -13.40
N ILE A 873 9.60 -2.70 -13.06
CA ILE A 873 9.66 -3.13 -11.66
C ILE A 873 10.95 -2.62 -11.02
N GLU A 874 10.84 -1.53 -10.26
CA GLU A 874 11.97 -1.00 -9.51
C GLU A 874 12.36 -1.94 -8.34
N CYS A 875 13.62 -2.39 -8.35
CA CYS A 875 14.16 -3.20 -7.26
C CYS A 875 14.45 -2.32 -6.04
N ASN A 876 13.45 -2.18 -5.18
CA ASN A 876 13.50 -1.30 -4.03
C ASN A 876 14.51 -1.77 -2.95
N LEU A 877 14.96 -0.81 -2.14
CA LEU A 877 15.78 -1.07 -0.96
C LEU A 877 15.00 -1.92 0.06
N VAL A 878 15.71 -2.78 0.79
CA VAL A 878 15.10 -3.56 1.88
C VAL A 878 14.67 -2.62 3.02
N THR A 879 13.37 -2.64 3.36
CA THR A 879 12.78 -1.82 4.44
C THR A 879 12.39 -2.64 5.67
N GLY A 880 11.98 -1.98 6.75
CA GLY A 880 11.53 -2.64 7.98
C GLY A 880 12.58 -3.52 8.68
N ILE A 881 13.87 -3.26 8.42
CA ILE A 881 14.94 -4.08 8.96
C ILE A 881 15.03 -3.92 10.48
N SER A 882 14.76 -5.00 11.19
CA SER A 882 14.74 -5.06 12.64
C SER A 882 15.61 -6.19 13.17
N VAL A 883 16.06 -6.04 14.41
CA VAL A 883 16.78 -7.08 15.15
C VAL A 883 16.05 -7.40 16.44
N SER A 884 15.79 -8.68 16.67
CA SER A 884 15.08 -9.19 17.83
C SER A 884 15.80 -10.40 18.44
N ALA A 885 15.31 -10.88 19.57
CA ALA A 885 15.84 -12.07 20.27
C ALA A 885 17.38 -12.07 20.45
N ILE A 886 17.97 -10.90 20.69
CA ILE A 886 19.41 -10.77 20.92
C ILE A 886 19.77 -11.50 22.21
N THR A 887 20.69 -12.46 22.13
CA THR A 887 21.23 -13.17 23.29
C THR A 887 22.72 -12.85 23.46
N GLU A 888 23.40 -13.56 24.35
CA GLU A 888 24.86 -13.49 24.48
C GLU A 888 25.58 -14.01 23.22
N THR A 889 24.94 -14.89 22.43
CA THR A 889 25.59 -15.60 21.31
C THR A 889 24.76 -15.71 20.03
N SER A 890 23.63 -15.02 19.94
CA SER A 890 22.76 -15.03 18.77
C SER A 890 21.95 -13.75 18.64
N ALA A 891 21.40 -13.51 17.45
CA ALA A 891 20.38 -12.50 17.19
C ALA A 891 19.49 -12.96 16.02
N ASN A 892 18.24 -12.54 16.02
CA ASN A 892 17.33 -12.75 14.90
C ASN A 892 17.18 -11.44 14.13
N ILE A 893 17.44 -11.46 12.83
CA ILE A 893 17.32 -10.30 11.94
C ILE A 893 16.11 -10.54 11.05
N ASN A 894 15.20 -9.59 11.00
CA ASN A 894 13.98 -9.67 10.19
C ASN A 894 13.87 -8.39 9.37
N TRP A 895 13.22 -8.45 8.23
CA TRP A 895 12.88 -7.31 7.41
C TRP A 895 11.50 -7.53 6.81
N VAL A 896 10.93 -6.49 6.21
CA VAL A 896 9.66 -6.61 5.48
C VAL A 896 9.95 -7.33 4.17
N GLU A 897 9.09 -8.28 3.82
CA GLU A 897 9.18 -8.98 2.53
C GLU A 897 8.87 -8.00 1.40
N SER A 898 9.64 -8.05 0.32
CA SER A 898 9.48 -7.15 -0.82
C SER A 898 8.51 -7.75 -1.83
N ASP A 899 7.52 -6.98 -2.28
CA ASP A 899 6.59 -7.43 -3.34
C ASP A 899 7.32 -7.70 -4.67
N THR A 900 8.49 -7.08 -4.85
CA THR A 900 9.35 -7.19 -6.04
C THR A 900 10.45 -8.26 -5.94
N SER A 901 10.61 -8.96 -4.80
CA SER A 901 11.72 -9.91 -4.62
C SER A 901 11.48 -10.97 -3.54
N SER A 902 11.57 -12.25 -3.94
CA SER A 902 11.64 -13.41 -3.03
C SER A 902 13.07 -13.82 -2.63
N ILE A 903 14.11 -13.09 -3.08
CA ILE A 903 15.53 -13.46 -2.90
C ILE A 903 16.33 -12.31 -2.31
N TYR A 904 17.12 -12.57 -1.27
CA TYR A 904 17.87 -11.53 -0.54
C TYR A 904 19.35 -11.84 -0.49
N TYR A 905 20.20 -10.83 -0.69
CA TYR A 905 21.64 -10.94 -0.46
C TYR A 905 22.02 -10.33 0.90
N PHE A 906 22.31 -11.20 1.85
CA PHE A 906 22.56 -10.83 3.25
C PHE A 906 24.06 -10.79 3.56
N GLN A 907 24.54 -9.72 4.18
CA GLN A 907 25.92 -9.60 4.64
C GLN A 907 26.04 -9.20 6.11
N TRP A 908 27.01 -9.79 6.82
CA TRP A 908 27.32 -9.42 8.20
C TRP A 908 28.80 -9.56 8.57
N LYS A 909 29.25 -8.74 9.52
CA LYS A 909 30.62 -8.77 10.06
C LYS A 909 30.68 -8.29 11.50
N LYS A 910 31.78 -8.61 12.17
CA LYS A 910 32.11 -8.01 13.47
C LYS A 910 32.50 -6.55 13.27
N ALA A 911 31.97 -5.63 14.08
CA ALA A 911 32.28 -4.20 13.94
C ALA A 911 33.80 -3.94 14.00
N GLY A 912 34.33 -3.23 13.01
CA GLY A 912 35.76 -2.93 12.85
C GLY A 912 36.58 -4.01 12.13
N VAL A 913 35.96 -5.09 11.64
CA VAL A 913 36.58 -6.04 10.70
C VAL A 913 36.25 -5.61 9.27
N ALA A 914 37.19 -5.80 8.33
CA ALA A 914 37.02 -5.39 6.94
C ALA A 914 36.18 -6.40 6.12
N ASP A 915 36.42 -7.69 6.33
CA ASP A 915 35.81 -8.76 5.54
C ASP A 915 34.36 -9.04 5.98
N TRP A 916 33.46 -9.17 5.00
CA TRP A 916 32.07 -9.56 5.19
C TRP A 916 31.88 -11.07 5.08
N ASN A 917 30.95 -11.60 5.86
CA ASN A 917 30.31 -12.89 5.57
C ASN A 917 29.07 -12.59 4.73
N SER A 918 28.75 -13.44 3.75
CA SER A 918 27.66 -13.22 2.79
C SER A 918 26.88 -14.50 2.51
N GLU A 919 25.57 -14.38 2.28
CA GLU A 919 24.66 -15.50 2.01
C GLU A 919 23.46 -15.05 1.16
N ILE A 920 22.93 -15.93 0.32
CA ILE A 920 21.65 -15.72 -0.39
C ILE A 920 20.54 -16.38 0.44
N LEU A 921 19.42 -15.68 0.62
CA LEU A 921 18.29 -16.11 1.42
C LEU A 921 17.00 -16.06 0.58
N TYR A 922 16.05 -16.95 0.89
CA TYR A 922 14.74 -17.05 0.22
C TYR A 922 13.59 -16.78 1.21
N SER A 923 13.89 -16.00 2.25
CA SER A 923 12.95 -15.68 3.32
C SER A 923 13.38 -14.36 3.97
N ASN A 924 12.43 -13.58 4.45
CA ASN A 924 12.65 -12.27 5.07
C ASN A 924 13.25 -12.28 6.50
N THR A 925 13.86 -13.41 6.91
CA THR A 925 14.40 -13.60 8.26
C THR A 925 15.72 -14.37 8.27
N LYS A 926 16.61 -14.03 9.21
CA LYS A 926 17.89 -14.71 9.43
C LYS A 926 18.26 -14.78 10.91
N ILE A 927 18.45 -16.01 11.39
CA ILE A 927 19.03 -16.28 12.72
C ILE A 927 20.55 -16.38 12.62
N LEU A 928 21.26 -15.42 13.20
CA LEU A 928 22.71 -15.49 13.39
C LEU A 928 23.04 -16.17 14.71
N SER A 929 23.85 -17.24 14.68
CA SER A 929 24.26 -18.01 15.85
C SER A 929 25.78 -18.10 15.99
N GLY A 930 26.27 -18.46 17.19
CA GLY A 930 27.71 -18.58 17.47
C GLY A 930 28.44 -17.24 17.61
N LEU A 931 27.72 -16.16 17.90
CA LEU A 931 28.28 -14.82 18.06
C LEU A 931 29.07 -14.68 19.37
N SER A 932 30.00 -13.72 19.40
CA SER A 932 30.76 -13.39 20.61
C SER A 932 29.93 -12.51 21.56
N THR A 933 30.04 -12.73 22.86
CA THR A 933 29.35 -11.94 23.90
C THR A 933 29.87 -10.50 23.99
N CYS A 934 29.02 -9.51 24.33
CA CYS A 934 29.38 -8.10 24.42
C CYS A 934 30.01 -7.52 23.15
N GLN A 935 29.58 -7.99 21.98
CA GLN A 935 30.22 -7.65 20.73
C GLN A 935 29.23 -6.98 19.78
N ASN A 936 29.66 -5.85 19.22
CA ASN A 936 28.94 -5.16 18.16
C ASN A 936 29.20 -5.85 16.80
N TYR A 937 28.13 -6.08 16.05
CA TYR A 937 28.09 -6.63 14.70
C TYR A 937 27.41 -5.64 13.77
N VAL A 938 27.90 -5.57 12.54
CA VAL A 938 27.33 -4.75 11.47
C VAL A 938 26.76 -5.69 10.41
N TYR A 939 25.59 -5.36 9.88
CA TYR A 939 24.91 -6.14 8.85
C TYR A 939 24.20 -5.21 7.86
N ARG A 940 23.93 -5.74 6.67
CA ARG A 940 23.22 -5.06 5.58
C ARG A 940 22.56 -6.10 4.67
N ILE A 941 21.46 -5.74 4.04
CA ILE A 941 20.68 -6.60 3.15
C ILE A 941 20.36 -5.82 1.88
N GLN A 942 20.30 -6.48 0.73
CA GLN A 942 19.69 -5.95 -0.49
C GLN A 942 18.73 -7.00 -1.08
N ASN A 943 17.75 -6.51 -1.82
CA ASN A 943 16.86 -7.34 -2.62
C ASN A 943 17.59 -7.80 -3.88
N ILE A 944 17.25 -9.00 -4.36
CA ILE A 944 17.62 -9.48 -5.67
C ILE A 944 16.31 -9.67 -6.43
N CYS A 945 16.01 -8.73 -7.33
CA CYS A 945 14.85 -8.73 -8.19
C CYS A 945 15.25 -9.20 -9.60
N THR A 946 14.27 -9.40 -10.48
CA THR A 946 14.50 -9.74 -11.90
C THR A 946 15.23 -8.62 -12.64
N SER A 947 14.86 -7.35 -12.37
CA SER A 947 15.53 -6.13 -12.88
C SER A 947 16.96 -5.91 -12.34
N GLY A 948 17.43 -6.76 -11.42
CA GLY A 948 18.76 -6.71 -10.83
C GLY A 948 18.73 -6.63 -9.31
N ALA A 949 19.89 -6.38 -8.69
CA ALA A 949 19.96 -6.24 -7.25
C ALA A 949 19.78 -4.77 -6.83
N SER A 950 18.99 -4.55 -5.78
CA SER A 950 18.90 -3.22 -5.18
C SER A 950 20.21 -2.83 -4.51
N ASP A 951 20.35 -1.55 -4.19
CA ASP A 951 21.44 -1.10 -3.33
C ASP A 951 21.35 -1.79 -1.94
N PHE A 952 22.50 -1.95 -1.28
CA PHE A 952 22.48 -2.40 0.11
C PHE A 952 21.78 -1.38 1.00
N SER A 953 20.96 -1.88 1.92
CA SER A 953 20.49 -1.13 3.08
C SER A 953 21.64 -0.40 3.77
N ALA A 954 21.32 0.67 4.50
CA ALA A 954 22.26 1.29 5.41
C ALA A 954 22.94 0.23 6.32
N GLU A 955 24.20 0.45 6.67
CA GLU A 955 24.92 -0.45 7.58
C GLU A 955 24.29 -0.37 8.98
N LEU A 956 23.47 -1.37 9.31
CA LEU A 956 22.82 -1.49 10.61
C LEU A 956 23.71 -2.26 11.57
N ASN A 957 23.51 -2.05 12.87
CA ASN A 957 24.33 -2.71 13.87
C ASN A 957 23.53 -3.13 15.11
N PHE A 958 24.00 -4.21 15.73
CA PHE A 958 23.46 -4.70 16.99
C PHE A 958 24.60 -5.20 17.89
N THR A 959 24.39 -5.11 19.20
CA THR A 959 25.35 -5.59 20.19
C THR A 959 24.79 -6.76 20.97
N THR A 960 25.50 -7.89 20.99
CA THR A 960 25.11 -9.05 21.80
C THR A 960 25.09 -8.72 23.28
N ILE A 961 24.16 -9.34 24.01
CA ILE A 961 23.92 -9.01 25.42
C ILE A 961 25.20 -9.22 26.24
N CYS A 962 25.46 -8.26 27.13
CA CYS A 962 26.48 -8.36 28.15
C CYS A 962 25.94 -8.99 29.43
N PRO A 963 26.57 -10.05 29.97
CA PRO A 963 26.24 -10.53 31.30
C PRO A 963 26.57 -9.44 32.35
N PRO A 964 25.71 -9.26 33.38
CA PRO A 964 25.82 -8.17 34.34
C PRO A 964 27.15 -8.21 35.13
N PRO A 965 27.76 -7.05 35.45
CA PRO A 965 29.03 -6.99 36.16
C PRO A 965 28.88 -7.47 37.62
N CYS A 966 29.83 -8.28 38.12
CA CYS A 966 29.82 -8.70 39.52
C CYS A 966 30.26 -7.57 40.46
N SER A 967 29.40 -7.21 41.42
CA SER A 967 29.57 -6.04 42.29
C SER A 967 30.13 -6.33 43.69
N SER A 968 30.18 -7.61 44.13
CA SER A 968 30.63 -7.96 45.48
C SER A 968 31.68 -9.08 45.52
N PRO A 969 32.68 -9.00 46.41
CA PRO A 969 33.71 -10.03 46.54
C PRO A 969 33.12 -11.36 47.07
N PRO A 970 33.72 -12.52 46.76
CA PRO A 970 33.30 -13.81 47.30
C PRO A 970 33.18 -13.82 48.83
N SER A 971 32.08 -14.38 49.34
CA SER A 971 31.74 -14.44 50.77
C SER A 971 31.53 -15.88 51.25
N SER A 972 31.37 -16.07 52.57
CA SER A 972 31.20 -17.39 53.21
C SER A 972 32.30 -18.40 52.87
N LEU A 973 33.56 -17.94 52.84
CA LEU A 973 34.71 -18.77 52.55
C LEU A 973 34.86 -19.87 53.61
N SER A 974 34.96 -21.11 53.16
CA SER A 974 35.20 -22.29 53.99
C SER A 974 36.41 -23.06 53.47
N ALA A 975 37.11 -23.71 54.40
CA ALA A 975 38.26 -24.56 54.11
C ALA A 975 38.07 -25.91 54.81
N THR A 976 37.78 -26.94 54.02
CA THR A 976 37.67 -28.32 54.50
C THR A 976 38.99 -29.03 54.22
N VAL A 977 39.77 -29.25 55.27
CA VAL A 977 41.03 -30.01 55.19
C VAL A 977 40.71 -31.47 54.84
N LEU A 978 41.25 -31.97 53.73
CA LEU A 978 41.01 -33.33 53.25
C LEU A 978 42.14 -34.29 53.64
N SER A 979 43.39 -33.82 53.63
CA SER A 979 44.56 -34.61 54.06
C SER A 979 45.69 -33.72 54.57
N SER A 980 46.80 -34.33 54.96
CA SER A 980 48.03 -33.61 55.35
C SER A 980 48.64 -32.74 54.24
N THR A 981 48.20 -32.89 52.99
CA THR A 981 48.71 -32.12 51.83
C THR A 981 47.63 -31.50 50.96
N THR A 982 46.35 -31.65 51.33
CA THR A 982 45.22 -31.23 50.49
C THR A 982 44.11 -30.56 51.30
N VAL A 983 43.58 -29.45 50.78
CA VAL A 983 42.39 -28.75 51.30
C VAL A 983 41.38 -28.54 50.17
N SER A 984 40.09 -28.63 50.48
CA SER A 984 39.00 -28.15 49.63
C SER A 984 38.56 -26.78 50.11
N LEU A 985 38.64 -25.76 49.26
CA LEU A 985 38.13 -24.42 49.54
C LEU A 985 36.79 -24.22 48.83
N SER A 986 35.80 -23.66 49.52
CA SER A 986 34.50 -23.30 48.94
C SER A 986 34.04 -21.91 49.39
N TRP A 987 33.18 -21.27 48.61
CA TRP A 987 32.62 -19.94 48.89
C TRP A 987 31.22 -19.81 48.28
N SER A 988 30.46 -18.78 48.65
CA SER A 988 29.17 -18.47 48.01
C SER A 988 29.38 -18.04 46.55
N VAL A 989 28.49 -18.47 45.66
CA VAL A 989 28.49 -18.02 44.25
C VAL A 989 28.31 -16.51 44.19
N VAL A 990 29.13 -15.84 43.38
CA VAL A 990 29.02 -14.42 43.06
C VAL A 990 28.22 -14.28 41.76
N SER A 991 27.09 -13.58 41.81
CA SER A 991 26.27 -13.30 40.61
C SER A 991 27.06 -12.51 39.57
N GLY A 992 27.02 -12.94 38.30
CA GLY A 992 27.80 -12.35 37.20
C GLY A 992 29.27 -12.82 37.07
N ALA A 993 29.74 -13.71 37.95
CA ALA A 993 31.13 -14.19 37.90
C ALA A 993 31.34 -15.31 36.86
N LEU A 994 32.21 -15.06 35.88
CA LEU A 994 32.60 -16.05 34.86
C LEU A 994 33.59 -17.09 35.40
N LYS A 995 34.48 -16.67 36.31
CA LYS A 995 35.50 -17.52 36.97
C LYS A 995 36.04 -16.86 38.23
N TYR A 996 36.82 -17.59 39.02
CA TYR A 996 37.45 -17.12 40.25
C TYR A 996 38.98 -17.30 40.22
N LYS A 997 39.70 -16.39 40.88
CA LYS A 997 41.13 -16.53 41.18
C LYS A 997 41.33 -16.72 42.67
N VAL A 998 41.85 -17.87 43.06
CA VAL A 998 42.18 -18.24 44.44
C VAL A 998 43.66 -18.00 44.68
N TYR A 999 43.97 -17.15 45.66
CA TYR A 999 45.34 -16.84 46.08
C TYR A 999 45.59 -17.53 47.41
N TYR A 1000 46.68 -18.30 47.51
CA TYR A 1000 47.06 -18.97 48.76
C TYR A 1000 48.57 -18.93 48.99
N ARG A 1001 48.98 -18.95 50.26
CA ARG A 1001 50.41 -18.96 50.68
C ARG A 1001 50.58 -19.50 52.08
N GLN A 1002 51.78 -19.95 52.43
CA GLN A 1002 52.12 -20.30 53.81
C GLN A 1002 52.12 -19.03 54.68
N ALA A 1003 51.50 -19.09 55.87
CA ALA A 1003 51.44 -17.96 56.79
C ALA A 1003 52.85 -17.48 57.17
N GLY A 1004 53.09 -16.17 57.07
CA GLY A 1004 54.40 -15.55 57.29
C GLY A 1004 55.26 -15.35 56.04
N THR A 1005 54.85 -15.87 54.88
CA THR A 1005 55.50 -15.59 53.58
C THR A 1005 54.82 -14.41 52.87
N THR A 1006 55.52 -13.77 51.92
CA THR A 1006 55.00 -12.61 51.18
C THR A 1006 54.41 -12.98 49.82
N ALA A 1007 54.97 -13.97 49.13
CA ALA A 1007 54.53 -14.40 47.79
C ALA A 1007 53.21 -15.21 47.83
N TRP A 1008 52.32 -14.97 46.86
CA TRP A 1008 51.05 -15.70 46.71
C TRP A 1008 51.11 -16.65 45.51
N THR A 1009 50.58 -17.87 45.68
CA THR A 1009 50.32 -18.80 44.57
C THR A 1009 48.88 -18.62 44.10
N VAL A 1010 48.64 -18.67 42.79
CA VAL A 1010 47.33 -18.38 42.18
C VAL A 1010 46.78 -19.61 41.47
N LYS A 1011 45.51 -19.93 41.71
CA LYS A 1011 44.75 -20.97 41.01
C LYS A 1011 43.47 -20.40 40.42
N ASN A 1012 43.20 -20.67 39.14
CA ASN A 1012 41.96 -20.29 38.48
C ASN A 1012 40.94 -21.44 38.59
N THR A 1013 39.66 -21.12 38.72
CA THR A 1013 38.57 -22.11 38.76
C THR A 1013 37.26 -21.48 38.29
N ILE A 1014 36.40 -22.25 37.63
CA ILE A 1014 35.05 -21.83 37.21
C ILE A 1014 34.04 -22.04 38.34
N PRO A 1015 33.92 -23.23 38.96
CA PRO A 1015 33.00 -23.41 40.09
C PRO A 1015 33.45 -22.65 41.34
N ASN A 1016 32.51 -22.42 42.26
CA ASN A 1016 32.72 -21.76 43.56
C ASN A 1016 33.42 -22.66 44.62
N THR A 1017 34.17 -23.66 44.15
CA THR A 1017 34.95 -24.58 44.96
C THR A 1017 36.22 -25.01 44.23
N THR A 1018 37.30 -25.30 44.95
CA THR A 1018 38.51 -25.87 44.37
C THR A 1018 39.36 -26.60 45.41
N ASN A 1019 40.01 -27.70 44.99
CA ASN A 1019 40.99 -28.40 45.82
C ASN A 1019 42.39 -27.84 45.60
N ILE A 1020 43.12 -27.54 46.66
CA ILE A 1020 44.54 -27.19 46.62
C ILE A 1020 45.33 -28.37 47.17
N THR A 1021 46.22 -28.93 46.35
CA THR A 1021 47.07 -30.08 46.67
C THR A 1021 48.54 -29.65 46.79
N GLY A 1022 49.40 -30.55 47.28
CA GLY A 1022 50.85 -30.30 47.39
C GLY A 1022 51.22 -29.35 48.53
N LEU A 1023 50.35 -29.21 49.53
CA LEU A 1023 50.61 -28.40 50.72
C LEU A 1023 51.55 -29.11 51.69
N THR A 1024 52.33 -28.35 52.44
CA THR A 1024 53.22 -28.88 53.47
C THR A 1024 52.39 -29.32 54.67
N PRO A 1025 52.59 -30.53 55.21
CA PRO A 1025 51.91 -30.99 56.44
C PRO A 1025 52.20 -30.12 57.67
N GLY A 1026 51.26 -30.07 58.62
CA GLY A 1026 51.41 -29.34 59.89
C GLY A 1026 51.58 -27.82 59.73
N THR A 1027 51.17 -27.24 58.60
CA THR A 1027 51.51 -25.87 58.21
C THR A 1027 50.25 -25.02 58.09
N ILE A 1028 50.33 -23.78 58.61
CA ILE A 1028 49.25 -22.79 58.50
C ILE A 1028 49.36 -22.08 57.14
N TYR A 1029 48.25 -22.04 56.41
CA TYR A 1029 48.13 -21.32 55.14
C TYR A 1029 47.12 -20.18 55.25
N GLN A 1030 47.38 -19.11 54.50
CA GLN A 1030 46.47 -17.99 54.26
C GLN A 1030 45.91 -18.08 52.84
N TYR A 1031 44.62 -17.76 52.65
CA TYR A 1031 44.00 -17.66 51.33
C TYR A 1031 43.03 -16.48 51.21
N LYS A 1032 42.85 -15.99 49.99
CA LYS A 1032 41.86 -14.97 49.60
C LYS A 1032 41.44 -15.18 48.16
N ILE A 1033 40.22 -14.77 47.80
CA ILE A 1033 39.60 -15.09 46.52
C ILE A 1033 39.02 -13.82 45.91
N LYS A 1034 39.06 -13.69 44.58
CA LYS A 1034 38.30 -12.67 43.86
C LYS A 1034 37.57 -13.28 42.66
N ALA A 1035 36.42 -12.73 42.31
CA ALA A 1035 35.69 -13.09 41.10
C ALA A 1035 36.20 -12.30 39.89
N ILE A 1036 36.17 -12.93 38.73
CA ILE A 1036 36.48 -12.32 37.43
C ILE A 1036 35.18 -12.23 36.64
N CYS A 1037 34.86 -11.01 36.20
CA CYS A 1037 33.61 -10.65 35.54
C CYS A 1037 33.84 -10.45 34.02
N SER A 1038 32.77 -10.15 33.29
CA SER A 1038 32.81 -9.67 31.90
C SER A 1038 33.66 -8.39 31.76
N GLY A 1039 34.19 -8.13 30.56
CA GLY A 1039 35.00 -6.94 30.26
C GLY A 1039 36.39 -6.89 30.94
N GLY A 1040 36.89 -8.01 31.48
CA GLY A 1040 38.20 -8.05 32.16
C GLY A 1040 38.20 -7.46 33.57
N LEU A 1041 37.04 -7.04 34.08
CA LEU A 1041 36.86 -6.52 35.42
C LEU A 1041 36.98 -7.65 36.47
N SER A 1042 37.41 -7.28 37.68
CA SER A 1042 37.46 -8.22 38.81
C SER A 1042 37.02 -7.55 40.09
N THR A 1043 36.34 -8.30 40.96
CA THR A 1043 35.95 -7.80 42.27
C THR A 1043 37.17 -7.48 43.12
N SER A 1044 36.97 -6.74 44.22
CA SER A 1044 37.94 -6.72 45.32
C SER A 1044 38.20 -8.13 45.85
N PHE A 1045 39.30 -8.31 46.59
CA PHE A 1045 39.59 -9.57 47.26
C PHE A 1045 38.68 -9.77 48.47
N SER A 1046 38.30 -11.01 48.73
CA SER A 1046 37.76 -11.43 50.02
C SER A 1046 38.77 -11.12 51.15
N PRO A 1047 38.32 -11.02 52.41
CA PRO A 1047 39.21 -11.03 53.56
C PRO A 1047 40.12 -12.27 53.56
N ILE A 1048 41.33 -12.13 54.10
CA ILE A 1048 42.28 -13.25 54.22
C ILE A 1048 41.77 -14.22 55.29
N HIS A 1049 41.60 -15.49 54.90
CA HIS A 1049 41.24 -16.59 55.79
C HIS A 1049 42.43 -17.53 55.98
N THR A 1050 42.42 -18.31 57.05
CA THR A 1050 43.49 -19.27 57.38
C THR A 1050 42.96 -20.67 57.59
N PHE A 1051 43.74 -21.67 57.20
CA PHE A 1051 43.54 -23.07 57.58
C PHE A 1051 44.89 -23.71 57.92
N THR A 1052 44.87 -24.82 58.65
CA THR A 1052 46.10 -25.55 59.04
C THR A 1052 46.04 -26.96 58.50
N THR A 1053 47.05 -27.39 57.74
CA THR A 1053 47.15 -28.79 57.32
C THR A 1053 47.50 -29.67 58.54
N PRO A 1054 46.91 -30.87 58.67
CA PRO A 1054 47.27 -31.82 59.71
C PRO A 1054 48.71 -32.28 59.54
N LEU A 1055 49.34 -32.71 60.64
CA LEU A 1055 50.60 -33.42 60.56
C LEU A 1055 50.40 -34.71 59.75
N LYS A 1056 51.35 -35.02 58.86
CA LYS A 1056 51.31 -36.24 58.04
C LYS A 1056 51.58 -37.45 58.93
N LEU A 1057 50.51 -38.12 59.34
CA LEU A 1057 50.57 -39.52 59.75
C LEU A 1057 50.85 -40.37 58.49
N LYS A 1058 51.68 -41.41 58.60
CA LYS A 1058 52.01 -42.31 57.48
C LYS A 1058 50.72 -42.92 56.93
N GLU A 1059 50.31 -42.52 55.73
CA GLU A 1059 49.17 -43.10 55.02
C GLU A 1059 49.58 -44.36 54.26
N GLU A 1060 48.73 -45.37 54.40
CA GLU A 1060 48.63 -46.60 53.63
C GLU A 1060 48.08 -46.32 52.21
N LYS A 1061 48.25 -47.29 51.32
CA LYS A 1061 48.22 -47.16 49.85
C LYS A 1061 46.80 -47.41 49.31
N ASP A 1062 46.26 -46.49 48.51
CA ASP A 1062 44.92 -46.58 47.90
C ASP A 1062 44.79 -47.71 46.84
N LEU A 1063 43.61 -48.35 46.79
CA LEU A 1063 43.16 -49.37 45.82
C LEU A 1063 42.94 -48.80 44.40
N SER A 1064 42.95 -49.66 43.37
CA SER A 1064 42.54 -49.31 42.00
C SER A 1064 41.70 -50.41 41.34
N ILE A 1065 40.67 -50.04 40.54
CA ILE A 1065 39.75 -50.97 39.86
C ILE A 1065 39.61 -50.58 38.38
N ASN A 1066 39.62 -51.56 37.47
CA ASN A 1066 39.37 -51.40 36.03
C ASN A 1066 38.18 -52.25 35.56
N ILE A 1067 37.35 -51.71 34.65
CA ILE A 1067 36.17 -52.41 34.10
C ILE A 1067 36.16 -52.30 32.58
N PHE A 1068 36.04 -53.42 31.86
CA PHE A 1068 36.02 -53.46 30.38
C PHE A 1068 35.40 -54.76 29.81
N PRO A 1069 34.88 -54.76 28.56
CA PRO A 1069 34.69 -53.60 27.70
C PRO A 1069 33.52 -52.72 28.19
N ASN A 1070 33.62 -51.42 27.91
CA ASN A 1070 32.55 -50.44 28.17
C ASN A 1070 32.59 -49.39 27.04
N PRO A 1071 31.63 -49.36 26.11
CA PRO A 1071 30.37 -50.13 26.08
C PRO A 1071 30.56 -51.65 25.94
N THR A 1072 29.56 -52.42 26.36
CA THR A 1072 29.50 -53.89 26.24
C THR A 1072 28.23 -54.34 25.50
N ASN A 1073 28.26 -55.51 24.86
CA ASN A 1073 27.07 -56.16 24.29
C ASN A 1073 26.51 -57.27 25.21
N GLY A 1074 27.00 -57.37 26.45
CA GLY A 1074 26.48 -58.30 27.46
C GLY A 1074 27.46 -58.56 28.59
N LYS A 1075 28.64 -59.11 28.27
CA LYS A 1075 29.64 -59.52 29.27
C LYS A 1075 30.65 -58.43 29.56
N ILE A 1076 30.97 -58.25 30.83
CA ILE A 1076 31.95 -57.28 31.31
C ILE A 1076 32.88 -57.90 32.32
N ASN A 1077 34.10 -57.40 32.38
CA ASN A 1077 35.13 -57.88 33.27
C ASN A 1077 35.51 -56.79 34.26
N VAL A 1078 35.41 -57.09 35.56
CA VAL A 1078 35.73 -56.19 36.66
C VAL A 1078 37.02 -56.69 37.31
N VAL A 1079 38.10 -55.93 37.14
CA VAL A 1079 39.43 -56.24 37.69
C VAL A 1079 39.75 -55.30 38.85
N ILE A 1080 39.87 -55.87 40.05
CA ILE A 1080 40.20 -55.19 41.29
C ILE A 1080 41.69 -55.45 41.59
N PHE A 1081 42.49 -54.38 41.63
CA PHE A 1081 43.91 -54.45 41.95
C PHE A 1081 44.12 -54.15 43.44
N ASP A 1082 43.97 -55.19 44.26
CA ASP A 1082 44.35 -55.19 45.67
C ASP A 1082 44.94 -56.54 46.08
N TYR A 1083 45.77 -56.54 47.13
CA TYR A 1083 46.52 -57.71 47.62
C TYR A 1083 46.27 -58.00 49.11
N ILE A 1084 45.36 -57.28 49.80
CA ILE A 1084 45.27 -57.34 51.27
C ILE A 1084 43.84 -57.57 51.83
N ILE A 1085 42.76 -57.47 51.05
CA ILE A 1085 41.41 -57.85 51.52
C ILE A 1085 40.83 -58.96 50.64
N ASN A 1086 40.40 -60.07 51.24
CA ASN A 1086 40.06 -61.29 50.52
C ASN A 1086 38.59 -61.40 50.11
N ASN A 1087 37.68 -60.50 50.50
CA ASN A 1087 36.25 -60.57 50.17
C ASN A 1087 35.70 -59.23 49.68
N TYR A 1088 35.14 -59.20 48.48
CA TYR A 1088 34.42 -58.07 47.89
C TYR A 1088 32.99 -58.47 47.52
N SER A 1089 32.09 -57.50 47.48
CA SER A 1089 30.78 -57.66 46.88
C SER A 1089 30.63 -56.69 45.71
N ILE A 1090 30.32 -57.18 44.51
CA ILE A 1090 30.07 -56.36 43.33
C ILE A 1090 28.56 -56.35 43.08
N SER A 1091 27.95 -55.16 43.06
CA SER A 1091 26.53 -54.96 42.80
C SER A 1091 26.33 -54.20 41.51
N VAL A 1092 25.40 -54.66 40.66
CA VAL A 1092 24.98 -53.96 39.44
C VAL A 1092 23.56 -53.45 39.62
N THR A 1093 23.35 -52.17 39.37
CA THR A 1093 22.03 -51.52 39.39
C THR A 1093 21.75 -50.82 38.06
N ASN A 1094 20.50 -50.75 37.63
CA ASN A 1094 20.14 -49.90 36.49
C ASN A 1094 20.07 -48.40 36.89
N VAL A 1095 19.82 -47.51 35.93
CA VAL A 1095 19.69 -46.06 36.18
C VAL A 1095 18.59 -45.68 37.17
N PHE A 1096 17.58 -46.52 37.36
CA PHE A 1096 16.50 -46.31 38.33
C PHE A 1096 16.87 -46.80 39.75
N GLY A 1097 18.10 -47.28 39.95
CA GLY A 1097 18.59 -47.80 41.24
C GLY A 1097 18.11 -49.22 41.58
N GLN A 1098 17.42 -49.90 40.66
CA GLN A 1098 16.99 -51.28 40.87
C GLN A 1098 18.19 -52.23 40.77
N SER A 1099 18.38 -53.07 41.80
CA SER A 1099 19.45 -54.08 41.84
C SER A 1099 19.19 -55.17 40.80
N ILE A 1100 20.10 -55.29 39.85
CA ILE A 1100 20.09 -56.30 38.79
C ILE A 1100 20.75 -57.58 39.28
N MET A 1101 21.94 -57.45 39.86
CA MET A 1101 22.67 -58.58 40.45
C MET A 1101 23.64 -58.12 41.53
N LYS A 1102 23.96 -59.03 42.45
CA LYS A 1102 25.03 -58.85 43.44
C LYS A 1102 25.86 -60.14 43.50
N VAL A 1103 27.18 -60.00 43.46
CA VAL A 1103 28.15 -61.11 43.46
C VAL A 1103 29.13 -60.90 44.61
N GLU A 1104 29.18 -61.84 45.54
CA GLU A 1104 30.23 -61.91 46.55
C GLU A 1104 31.42 -62.70 45.95
N THR A 1105 32.63 -62.13 45.99
CA THR A 1105 33.81 -62.70 45.35
C THR A 1105 35.07 -62.46 46.15
N THR A 1106 36.02 -63.38 46.01
CA THR A 1106 37.39 -63.26 46.51
C THR A 1106 38.41 -63.15 45.38
N GLN A 1107 37.94 -63.16 44.13
CA GLN A 1107 38.78 -63.13 42.95
C GLN A 1107 39.02 -61.68 42.52
N ASN A 1108 40.25 -61.40 42.05
CA ASN A 1108 40.61 -60.08 41.56
C ASN A 1108 39.95 -59.76 40.21
N GLU A 1109 39.58 -60.75 39.42
CA GLU A 1109 38.95 -60.57 38.11
C GLU A 1109 37.61 -61.31 38.08
N ASN A 1110 36.53 -60.61 37.73
CA ASN A 1110 35.17 -61.13 37.79
C ASN A 1110 34.41 -60.77 36.51
N ILE A 1111 33.93 -61.79 35.80
CA ILE A 1111 33.09 -61.60 34.62
C ILE A 1111 31.62 -61.56 35.04
N LEU A 1112 30.95 -60.46 34.75
CA LEU A 1112 29.50 -60.30 34.94
C LEU A 1112 28.82 -60.36 33.57
N ASP A 1113 27.69 -61.06 33.50
CA ASP A 1113 26.92 -61.22 32.27
C ASP A 1113 25.59 -60.49 32.38
N LEU A 1114 25.43 -59.45 31.58
CA LEU A 1114 24.23 -58.62 31.46
C LEU A 1114 23.50 -58.88 30.14
N SER A 1115 23.84 -59.95 29.40
CA SER A 1115 23.30 -60.20 28.06
C SER A 1115 21.79 -60.42 28.00
N GLU A 1116 21.11 -60.67 29.12
CA GLU A 1116 19.65 -60.78 29.18
C GLU A 1116 18.95 -59.47 29.57
N ASN A 1117 19.70 -58.44 29.98
CA ASN A 1117 19.14 -57.15 30.38
C ASN A 1117 18.88 -56.24 29.16
N MET A 1118 17.99 -55.25 29.30
CA MET A 1118 17.67 -54.29 28.22
C MET A 1118 18.84 -53.34 27.97
N ASN A 1119 18.97 -52.80 26.75
CA ASN A 1119 20.00 -51.81 26.44
C ASN A 1119 19.85 -50.57 27.34
N GLY A 1120 20.96 -50.02 27.83
CA GLY A 1120 20.95 -48.89 28.76
C GLY A 1120 22.22 -48.76 29.61
N ILE A 1121 22.23 -47.80 30.53
CA ILE A 1121 23.35 -47.56 31.45
C ILE A 1121 23.13 -48.35 32.76
N TYR A 1122 24.17 -49.06 33.19
CA TYR A 1122 24.22 -49.81 34.44
C TYR A 1122 25.34 -49.28 35.33
N PHE A 1123 25.13 -49.26 36.64
CA PHE A 1123 26.14 -48.86 37.62
C PHE A 1123 26.67 -50.09 38.33
N ILE A 1124 27.99 -50.26 38.33
CA ILE A 1124 28.70 -51.33 39.01
C ILE A 1124 29.37 -50.74 40.24
N SER A 1125 28.89 -51.16 41.40
CA SER A 1125 29.37 -50.75 42.70
C SER A 1125 30.17 -51.89 43.34
N VAL A 1126 31.43 -51.64 43.70
CA VAL A 1126 32.27 -52.61 44.42
C VAL A 1126 32.31 -52.21 45.89
N PHE A 1127 31.98 -53.15 46.76
CA PHE A 1127 31.97 -52.98 48.20
C PHE A 1127 33.01 -53.88 48.85
N SER A 1128 33.66 -53.37 49.90
CA SER A 1128 34.53 -54.12 50.81
C SER A 1128 33.98 -53.92 52.21
N ASP A 1129 33.76 -55.01 52.95
CA ASP A 1129 33.14 -54.98 54.29
C ASP A 1129 31.87 -54.10 54.36
N GLU A 1130 30.97 -54.28 53.39
CA GLU A 1130 29.68 -53.58 53.24
C GLU A 1130 29.76 -52.05 53.00
N LYS A 1131 30.96 -51.48 52.85
CA LYS A 1131 31.14 -50.09 52.41
C LYS A 1131 31.38 -50.03 50.91
N ASN A 1132 30.65 -49.16 50.23
CA ASN A 1132 30.90 -48.87 48.81
C ASN A 1132 32.28 -48.23 48.69
N VAL A 1133 33.16 -48.86 47.92
CA VAL A 1133 34.53 -48.39 47.71
C VAL A 1133 34.61 -47.63 46.38
N TYR A 1134 33.98 -48.14 45.32
CA TYR A 1134 33.91 -47.49 44.01
C TYR A 1134 32.60 -47.81 43.28
N THR A 1135 32.12 -46.86 42.49
CA THR A 1135 31.01 -47.05 41.55
C THR A 1135 31.40 -46.55 40.16
N TYR A 1136 31.17 -47.37 39.14
CA TYR A 1136 31.44 -47.08 37.73
C TYR A 1136 30.17 -47.25 36.89
N SER A 1137 29.96 -46.39 35.90
CA SER A 1137 28.90 -46.57 34.90
C SER A 1137 29.40 -47.38 33.70
N VAL A 1138 28.54 -48.27 33.20
CA VAL A 1138 28.78 -49.10 32.03
C VAL A 1138 27.58 -49.04 31.10
N VAL A 1139 27.84 -48.86 29.80
CA VAL A 1139 26.81 -48.83 28.75
C VAL A 1139 26.64 -50.23 28.18
N LEU A 1140 25.43 -50.79 28.28
CA LEU A 1140 25.02 -52.02 27.59
C LEU A 1140 24.32 -51.65 26.29
N ASN A 1141 24.92 -52.00 25.17
CA ASN A 1141 24.38 -51.80 23.83
C ASN A 1141 24.50 -53.12 23.06
N LYS A 1142 23.40 -53.89 23.00
CA LYS A 1142 23.36 -55.17 22.28
C LYS A 1142 23.48 -55.00 20.78
#